data_AF-A0A5M6DAC0-F1
#
_entry.id   AF-A0A5M6DAC0-F1
#
_cell.length_a   1.000
_cell.length_b   1.000
_cell.length_c   1.000
_cell.angle_alpha   90.00
_cell.angle_beta   90.00
_cell.angle_gamma   90.00
#
_symmetry.space_group_name_H-M   'P 1'
#
loop_
_entity.id
_entity.type
_entity.pdbx_description
1 polymer ?
#
loop_
_entity_poly.entity_id
_entity_poly.type
_entity_poly.pdbx_seq_one_letter_code
_entity_poly.pdbx_strand_id
1 'polypeptide(L)'
;MFDPLHKWLGIPSAEQPPTDYRLLGLAKYEDDADVIDSAADRVLTFLHDFTGGEHGELAEQLSNQVSAARLRLLNPARKAAYDAELRAFEDSQQAPQAVDSTSIDAVLQIPPRPPRESDAAAVENEQGAQDSSHPPGRAATAPAPPIRTGNRQAKSKRPRWRLFWLITGMPGMIALVYLVFALSTGRLEFDQQKLQRLGLATDETPEESTEPAEEPSSPTQPSTANVPAASQDSETTPPSLPRQPDSDSRRRPLSPGSDDRDDSIANSDPPQSVGETDDTSATPWTPSSLPFTPRSRISDVDKPPVPPADTIEQKMSIVRELYEDAYRNASDSEQRIEVADKMRRAAEKMNDDPEGKFALCRVARDIYVGEDDFVDAIETIELMDRSFAGIDEISLSREVLSSVGKTSSRAGEFAAQCKRLAAICIPQARFDDALAIMDLIRENGIRLRAFQYESFKMLKFHLEYAKELFDQYQSAALKLEQDPTDPEAELAAGKYLALIEGRWEDALPRLAKGSDPLYREAAALEIGFDSNEATALEVADAWYEVIRSTRSVFGAAPLAKHAVWYYQDVMLKNSGLEKEKAAQRITTLNRRIAEGTAHLPSSSENGAESRYSAGTRLLDSQTFDSPDPDDFATINNDTVRIGMGRQSSGHGETAAGFELDNVGTITVRGTASQPAMAASPFVAVGFMIDYFGANGYRSRVFLDIGNTRPQAFSNHPPWGSAAMPSRQFRLPPDSTYTLDLRRWAPPDWNGRCWFSVYMRDAGPQRTLMASVSWDPPASVDRGE
;
A
#
# COMPACT_ATOMS: atom_id res chain seq x y z
N MET A 1 1.79 -19.01 -38.41
CA MET A 1 1.64 -19.84 -37.20
C MET A 1 2.35 -19.11 -36.08
N PHE A 2 1.70 -18.95 -34.93
CA PHE A 2 2.30 -18.31 -33.76
C PHE A 2 3.17 -19.32 -33.01
N ASP A 3 4.39 -18.92 -32.61
CA ASP A 3 5.30 -19.71 -31.78
C ASP A 3 5.32 -19.06 -30.38
N PRO A 4 4.57 -19.58 -29.39
CA PRO A 4 4.47 -18.95 -28.07
C PRO A 4 5.79 -19.03 -27.29
N LEU A 5 6.59 -20.08 -27.49
CA LEU A 5 7.87 -20.26 -26.81
C LEU A 5 8.88 -19.19 -27.27
N HIS A 6 8.93 -18.92 -28.56
CA HIS A 6 9.79 -17.86 -29.12
C HIS A 6 9.22 -16.46 -28.87
N LYS A 7 7.90 -16.26 -28.96
CA LYS A 7 7.28 -14.92 -28.86
C LYS A 7 7.04 -14.41 -27.44
N TRP A 8 6.82 -15.29 -26.47
CA TRP A 8 6.64 -14.90 -25.06
C TRP A 8 7.87 -15.20 -24.21
N LEU A 9 8.46 -16.40 -24.32
CA LEU A 9 9.57 -16.81 -23.44
C LEU A 9 10.97 -16.63 -24.05
N GLY A 10 11.07 -16.13 -25.30
CA GLY A 10 12.35 -15.90 -25.97
C GLY A 10 13.16 -17.18 -26.23
N ILE A 11 12.48 -18.32 -26.40
CA ILE A 11 13.08 -19.63 -26.67
C ILE A 11 13.02 -19.88 -28.19
N PRO A 12 14.12 -19.68 -28.94
CA PRO A 12 14.12 -19.82 -30.38
C PRO A 12 13.88 -21.29 -30.78
N SER A 13 13.36 -21.53 -31.99
CA SER A 13 12.95 -22.87 -32.43
C SER A 13 14.11 -23.88 -32.58
N ALA A 14 15.37 -23.46 -32.45
CA ALA A 14 16.55 -24.32 -32.33
C ALA A 14 16.79 -24.86 -30.90
N GLU A 15 16.13 -24.30 -29.89
CA GLU A 15 16.15 -24.71 -28.48
C GLU A 15 14.85 -25.42 -28.06
N GLN A 16 14.00 -25.80 -29.03
CA GLN A 16 12.72 -26.46 -28.79
C GLN A 16 12.80 -27.98 -29.09
N PRO A 17 12.21 -28.86 -28.25
CA PRO A 17 11.50 -28.55 -27.01
C PRO A 17 12.45 -28.12 -25.88
N PRO A 18 12.08 -27.12 -25.06
CA PRO A 18 12.92 -26.64 -23.97
C PRO A 18 12.99 -27.64 -22.81
N THR A 19 14.07 -27.55 -22.02
CA THR A 19 14.13 -28.18 -20.69
C THR A 19 13.28 -27.40 -19.69
N ASP A 20 12.89 -28.03 -18.59
CA ASP A 20 12.15 -27.40 -17.48
C ASP A 20 12.88 -26.16 -16.97
N TYR A 21 14.20 -26.23 -16.79
CA TYR A 21 15.03 -25.09 -16.43
C TYR A 21 14.94 -23.94 -17.46
N ARG A 22 15.01 -24.26 -18.76
CA ARG A 22 14.94 -23.25 -19.83
C ARG A 22 13.55 -22.62 -19.93
N LEU A 23 12.50 -23.40 -19.68
CA LEU A 23 11.10 -22.96 -19.62
C LEU A 23 10.87 -21.97 -18.46
N LEU A 24 11.53 -22.18 -17.31
CA LEU A 24 11.49 -21.25 -16.17
C LEU A 24 12.49 -20.07 -16.28
N GLY A 25 13.31 -20.01 -17.33
CA GLY A 25 14.35 -19.00 -17.48
C GLY A 25 15.53 -19.14 -16.51
N LEU A 26 15.74 -20.33 -15.96
CA LEU A 26 16.78 -20.67 -14.97
C LEU A 26 18.07 -21.19 -15.60
N ALA A 27 19.14 -21.19 -14.81
CA ALA A 27 20.33 -21.99 -15.10
C ALA A 27 19.98 -23.49 -15.06
N LYS A 28 20.68 -24.30 -15.89
CA LYS A 28 20.58 -25.76 -15.80
C LYS A 28 21.06 -26.23 -14.43
N TYR A 29 20.33 -27.18 -13.84
CA TYR A 29 20.67 -27.79 -12.55
C TYR A 29 20.64 -26.81 -11.35
N GLU A 30 19.91 -25.70 -11.44
CA GLU A 30 19.65 -24.83 -10.28
C GLU A 30 19.14 -25.67 -9.08
N ASP A 31 19.69 -25.44 -7.89
CA ASP A 31 19.44 -26.23 -6.67
C ASP A 31 18.68 -25.44 -5.60
N ASP A 32 18.61 -24.11 -5.70
CA ASP A 32 17.86 -23.27 -4.74
C ASP A 32 16.34 -23.33 -5.02
N ALA A 33 15.60 -23.88 -4.06
CA ALA A 33 14.15 -24.05 -4.17
C ALA A 33 13.38 -22.72 -4.22
N ASP A 34 13.81 -21.70 -3.48
CA ASP A 34 13.16 -20.39 -3.46
C ASP A 34 13.37 -19.65 -4.79
N VAL A 35 14.53 -19.86 -5.44
CA VAL A 35 14.84 -19.36 -6.79
C VAL A 35 13.99 -20.07 -7.84
N ILE A 36 13.83 -21.39 -7.76
CA ILE A 36 12.97 -22.18 -8.67
C ILE A 36 11.50 -21.74 -8.54
N ASP A 37 11.00 -21.59 -7.32
CA ASP A 37 9.62 -21.19 -7.04
C ASP A 37 9.33 -19.77 -7.55
N SER A 38 10.20 -18.83 -7.19
CA SER A 38 10.13 -17.44 -7.64
C SER A 38 10.28 -17.28 -9.16
N ALA A 39 10.95 -18.20 -9.85
CA ALA A 39 11.03 -18.20 -11.31
C ALA A 39 9.76 -18.73 -11.96
N ALA A 40 9.19 -19.83 -11.43
CA ALA A 40 7.91 -20.33 -11.91
C ALA A 40 6.78 -19.30 -11.76
N ASP A 41 6.69 -18.61 -10.63
CA ASP A 41 5.63 -17.62 -10.42
C ASP A 41 5.77 -16.39 -11.32
N ARG A 42 6.99 -15.90 -11.59
CA ARG A 42 7.21 -14.85 -12.60
C ARG A 42 6.71 -15.25 -13.99
N VAL A 43 6.94 -16.51 -14.40
CA VAL A 43 6.47 -17.00 -15.70
C VAL A 43 4.96 -17.26 -15.70
N LEU A 44 4.37 -17.76 -14.61
CA LEU A 44 2.92 -17.98 -14.49
C LEU A 44 2.13 -16.66 -14.48
N THR A 45 2.58 -15.64 -13.73
CA THR A 45 1.96 -14.30 -13.78
C THR A 45 2.00 -13.72 -15.18
N PHE A 46 3.17 -13.76 -15.84
CA PHE A 46 3.32 -13.27 -17.21
C PHE A 46 2.47 -14.02 -18.23
N LEU A 47 2.29 -15.34 -18.10
CA LEU A 47 1.42 -16.11 -18.98
C LEU A 47 -0.07 -15.89 -18.68
N HIS A 48 -0.44 -15.58 -17.44
CA HIS A 48 -1.82 -15.27 -17.06
C HIS A 48 -2.38 -14.07 -17.86
N ASP A 49 -1.57 -13.02 -18.05
CA ASP A 49 -1.92 -11.81 -18.81
C ASP A 49 -2.33 -12.12 -20.27
N PHE A 50 -1.86 -13.23 -20.86
CA PHE A 50 -2.22 -13.64 -22.22
C PHE A 50 -3.42 -14.61 -22.29
N THR A 51 -3.91 -15.14 -21.17
CA THR A 51 -5.02 -16.12 -21.16
C THR A 51 -6.35 -15.56 -21.69
N GLY A 52 -6.58 -14.25 -21.58
CA GLY A 52 -7.74 -13.56 -22.14
C GLY A 52 -7.60 -13.10 -23.60
N GLY A 53 -6.47 -13.37 -24.27
CA GLY A 53 -6.16 -12.87 -25.61
C GLY A 53 -6.46 -13.85 -26.76
N GLU A 54 -6.15 -13.44 -27.99
CA GLU A 54 -6.30 -14.26 -29.23
C GLU A 54 -5.59 -15.63 -29.16
N HIS A 55 -4.62 -15.78 -28.26
CA HIS A 55 -3.83 -17.00 -28.08
C HIS A 55 -3.99 -17.60 -26.67
N GLY A 56 -5.13 -17.34 -26.01
CA GLY A 56 -5.41 -17.76 -24.64
C GLY A 56 -5.22 -19.27 -24.39
N GLU A 57 -5.69 -20.12 -25.31
CA GLU A 57 -5.48 -21.58 -25.22
C GLU A 57 -3.99 -21.97 -25.20
N LEU A 58 -3.14 -21.24 -25.91
CA LEU A 58 -1.69 -21.47 -25.91
C LEU A 58 -1.03 -20.96 -24.62
N ALA A 59 -1.52 -19.85 -24.06
CA ALA A 59 -1.07 -19.33 -22.77
C ALA A 59 -1.45 -20.28 -21.62
N GLU A 60 -2.65 -20.87 -21.65
CA GLU A 60 -3.10 -21.89 -20.69
C GLU A 60 -2.27 -23.18 -20.83
N GLN A 61 -2.08 -23.69 -22.05
CA GLN A 61 -1.24 -24.87 -22.29
C GLN A 61 0.20 -24.67 -21.80
N LEU A 62 0.76 -23.48 -21.97
CA LEU A 62 2.11 -23.15 -21.53
C LEU A 62 2.19 -22.96 -20.00
N SER A 63 1.17 -22.36 -19.39
CA SER A 63 1.04 -22.24 -17.92
C SER A 63 0.95 -23.61 -17.25
N ASN A 64 0.25 -24.57 -17.86
CA ASN A 64 0.21 -25.96 -17.40
C ASN A 64 1.59 -26.65 -17.50
N GLN A 65 2.38 -26.37 -18.55
CA GLN A 65 3.76 -26.89 -18.66
C GLN A 65 4.70 -26.28 -17.60
N VAL A 66 4.60 -24.96 -17.36
CA VAL A 66 5.36 -24.24 -16.33
C VAL A 66 5.01 -24.77 -14.92
N SER A 67 3.72 -25.02 -14.66
CA SER A 67 3.26 -25.64 -13.41
C SER A 67 3.79 -27.07 -13.23
N ALA A 68 3.84 -27.86 -14.30
CA ALA A 68 4.44 -29.20 -14.27
C ALA A 68 5.95 -29.17 -14.01
N ALA A 69 6.68 -28.19 -14.57
CA ALA A 69 8.10 -27.96 -14.30
C ALA A 69 8.33 -27.57 -12.84
N ARG A 70 7.56 -26.61 -12.29
CA ARG A 70 7.56 -26.22 -10.87
C ARG A 70 7.43 -27.45 -9.95
N LEU A 71 6.42 -28.28 -10.20
CA LEU A 71 6.13 -29.50 -9.44
C LEU A 71 7.13 -30.67 -9.65
N ARG A 72 7.99 -30.60 -10.67
CA ARG A 72 9.09 -31.56 -10.89
C ARG A 72 10.36 -31.10 -10.19
N LEU A 73 10.74 -29.83 -10.36
CA LEU A 73 12.01 -29.27 -9.86
C LEU A 73 12.00 -29.00 -8.35
N LEU A 74 10.87 -28.59 -7.76
CA LEU A 74 10.75 -28.39 -6.31
C LEU A 74 10.67 -29.68 -5.50
N ASN A 75 10.56 -30.85 -6.13
CA ASN A 75 10.54 -32.13 -5.46
C ASN A 75 11.94 -32.79 -5.57
N PRO A 76 12.74 -32.89 -4.50
CA PRO A 76 14.14 -33.30 -4.60
C PRO A 76 14.36 -34.67 -5.25
N ALA A 77 13.44 -35.62 -5.07
CA ALA A 77 13.53 -36.94 -5.67
C ALA A 77 13.22 -36.92 -7.18
N ARG A 78 12.24 -36.12 -7.62
CA ARG A 78 11.91 -35.94 -9.05
C ARG A 78 12.97 -35.11 -9.77
N LYS A 79 13.46 -34.03 -9.13
CA LYS A 79 14.60 -33.24 -9.61
C LYS A 79 15.84 -34.11 -9.82
N ALA A 80 16.24 -34.90 -8.83
CA ALA A 80 17.42 -35.76 -8.93
C ALA A 80 17.33 -36.81 -10.05
N ALA A 81 16.12 -37.34 -10.33
CA ALA A 81 15.88 -38.24 -11.46
C ALA A 81 15.97 -37.49 -12.80
N TYR A 82 15.26 -36.37 -12.93
CA TYR A 82 15.25 -35.52 -14.13
C TYR A 82 16.65 -34.99 -14.48
N ASP A 83 17.41 -34.55 -13.48
CA ASP A 83 18.79 -34.07 -13.65
C ASP A 83 19.73 -35.19 -14.11
N ALA A 84 19.44 -36.46 -13.78
CA ALA A 84 20.19 -37.61 -14.24
C ALA A 84 19.82 -38.00 -15.68
N GLU A 85 18.52 -37.94 -16.03
CA GLU A 85 18.04 -38.11 -17.40
C GLU A 85 18.62 -37.04 -18.34
N LEU A 86 18.64 -35.77 -17.92
CA LEU A 86 19.18 -34.67 -18.71
C LEU A 86 20.69 -34.80 -18.95
N ARG A 87 21.47 -35.18 -17.92
CA ARG A 87 22.91 -35.48 -18.08
C ARG A 87 23.17 -36.66 -19.00
N ALA A 88 22.41 -37.77 -18.87
CA ALA A 88 22.54 -38.91 -19.76
C ALA A 88 22.18 -38.56 -21.22
N PHE A 89 21.23 -37.64 -21.43
CA PHE A 89 20.89 -37.11 -22.75
C PHE A 89 22.02 -36.23 -23.32
N GLU A 90 22.60 -35.33 -22.52
CA GLU A 90 23.75 -34.49 -22.91
C GLU A 90 24.98 -35.35 -23.26
N ASP A 91 25.34 -36.33 -22.42
CA ASP A 91 26.40 -37.32 -22.70
C ASP A 91 26.14 -38.09 -24.00
N SER A 92 24.87 -38.43 -24.29
CA SER A 92 24.49 -39.14 -25.52
C SER A 92 24.59 -38.29 -26.78
N GLN A 93 24.41 -36.97 -26.68
CA GLN A 93 24.59 -36.03 -27.80
C GLN A 93 26.05 -35.65 -28.05
N GLN A 94 26.92 -35.75 -27.05
CA GLN A 94 28.37 -35.51 -27.21
C GLN A 94 29.17 -36.77 -27.64
N ALA A 95 28.52 -37.93 -27.76
CA ALA A 95 29.12 -39.13 -28.32
C ALA A 95 29.28 -39.00 -29.87
N PRO A 96 30.51 -39.06 -30.42
CA PRO A 96 30.74 -38.77 -31.84
C PRO A 96 30.29 -39.92 -32.75
N GLN A 97 29.12 -39.81 -33.37
CA GLN A 97 28.75 -40.65 -34.51
C GLN A 97 29.42 -40.14 -35.79
N ALA A 98 30.39 -40.90 -36.29
CA ALA A 98 30.89 -40.76 -37.65
C ALA A 98 30.04 -41.61 -38.61
N VAL A 99 29.49 -41.01 -39.66
CA VAL A 99 29.17 -41.70 -40.93
C VAL A 99 29.15 -40.72 -42.11
N ASP A 100 29.82 -41.17 -43.17
CA ASP A 100 29.65 -40.88 -44.60
C ASP A 100 28.93 -39.60 -45.09
N SER A 101 29.74 -38.74 -45.71
CA SER A 101 29.34 -37.94 -46.87
C SER A 101 30.21 -38.32 -48.10
N THR A 102 30.10 -39.57 -48.56
CA THR A 102 30.90 -40.11 -49.68
C THR A 102 30.31 -39.69 -51.04
N SER A 103 30.64 -38.47 -51.47
CA SER A 103 30.76 -37.98 -52.87
C SER A 103 31.14 -36.49 -52.79
N ILE A 104 32.10 -35.97 -53.55
CA ILE A 104 32.55 -36.36 -54.90
C ILE A 104 33.94 -37.00 -54.89
N ASP A 105 34.10 -38.02 -55.73
CA ASP A 105 35.40 -38.62 -56.03
C ASP A 105 36.21 -37.71 -56.95
N ALA A 106 37.27 -37.09 -56.40
CA ALA A 106 38.28 -36.34 -57.15
C ALA A 106 39.68 -36.99 -57.02
N VAL A 107 39.69 -38.32 -56.97
CA VAL A 107 40.77 -39.22 -57.43
C VAL A 107 42.18 -38.60 -57.51
N LEU A 108 42.92 -38.62 -56.40
CA LEU A 108 44.14 -39.42 -56.28
C LEU A 108 44.66 -39.47 -54.83
N GLN A 109 45.29 -40.59 -54.48
CA GLN A 109 45.60 -40.98 -53.10
C GLN A 109 47.13 -40.93 -52.80
N ILE A 110 47.50 -40.39 -51.62
CA ILE A 110 48.29 -41.04 -50.54
C ILE A 110 49.72 -41.57 -50.87
N PRO A 111 50.77 -41.41 -50.02
CA PRO A 111 51.09 -40.40 -48.97
C PRO A 111 52.64 -40.10 -48.99
N PRO A 112 53.44 -40.09 -47.88
CA PRO A 112 53.31 -39.52 -46.53
C PRO A 112 54.47 -38.54 -46.15
N ARG A 113 54.48 -38.10 -44.86
CA ARG A 113 55.65 -37.84 -43.97
C ARG A 113 56.11 -36.37 -43.74
N PRO A 114 56.31 -35.95 -42.46
CA PRO A 114 57.08 -34.75 -42.06
C PRO A 114 58.60 -35.10 -41.93
N PRO A 115 59.52 -34.27 -41.38
CA PRO A 115 59.42 -32.88 -40.86
C PRO A 115 60.50 -31.93 -41.44
N ARG A 116 60.70 -30.73 -40.85
CA ARG A 116 62.03 -30.24 -40.43
C ARG A 116 62.03 -28.94 -39.62
N GLU A 117 63.03 -28.77 -38.76
CA GLU A 117 63.44 -27.49 -38.17
C GLU A 117 64.27 -26.62 -39.13
N SER A 118 64.45 -25.33 -38.80
CA SER A 118 65.66 -24.55 -39.09
C SER A 118 65.78 -23.35 -38.14
N ASP A 119 67.03 -23.01 -37.76
CA ASP A 119 67.39 -22.00 -36.76
C ASP A 119 67.57 -20.56 -37.30
N ALA A 120 67.87 -19.65 -36.35
CA ALA A 120 68.76 -18.49 -36.44
C ALA A 120 68.21 -17.13 -36.97
N ALA A 121 68.80 -15.95 -36.64
CA ALA A 121 69.57 -15.51 -35.46
C ALA A 121 69.88 -13.98 -35.54
N ALA A 122 70.16 -13.34 -34.39
CA ALA A 122 70.68 -11.95 -34.26
C ALA A 122 69.73 -10.83 -34.79
N VAL A 123 69.97 -9.51 -34.63
CA VAL A 123 71.05 -8.65 -34.07
C VAL A 123 70.40 -7.58 -33.14
N GLU A 124 70.99 -6.54 -32.52
CA GLU A 124 72.28 -5.81 -32.66
C GLU A 124 72.77 -5.29 -31.26
N ASN A 125 73.23 -4.03 -31.15
CA ASN A 125 73.85 -3.34 -30.00
C ASN A 125 73.58 -1.79 -30.14
N GLU A 126 73.88 -0.81 -29.27
CA GLU A 126 74.59 -0.64 -27.98
C GLU A 126 74.13 0.69 -27.30
N GLN A 127 74.72 1.07 -26.15
CA GLN A 127 74.82 2.45 -25.56
C GLN A 127 73.54 3.10 -24.96
N GLY A 128 73.57 3.77 -23.79
CA GLY A 128 74.60 3.86 -22.74
C GLY A 128 74.49 5.12 -21.85
N ALA A 129 74.55 4.98 -20.51
CA ALA A 129 74.75 6.09 -19.55
C ALA A 129 75.24 5.61 -18.17
N GLN A 130 76.06 6.43 -17.49
CA GLN A 130 76.60 6.25 -16.13
C GLN A 130 75.69 7.00 -15.10
N ASP A 131 75.84 6.98 -13.77
CA ASP A 131 76.88 6.47 -12.85
C ASP A 131 76.32 6.25 -11.41
N SER A 132 77.17 5.74 -10.51
CA SER A 132 77.30 6.06 -9.06
C SER A 132 76.87 5.04 -7.98
N SER A 133 77.88 4.72 -7.15
CA SER A 133 77.83 4.15 -5.79
C SER A 133 77.61 2.64 -5.56
N HIS A 134 78.32 2.12 -4.56
CA HIS A 134 78.68 0.71 -4.30
C HIS A 134 79.24 0.65 -2.84
N PRO A 135 79.63 -0.50 -2.24
CA PRO A 135 78.98 -1.79 -1.96
C PRO A 135 78.85 -1.94 -0.40
N PRO A 136 79.27 -3.02 0.33
CA PRO A 136 79.24 -4.50 0.13
C PRO A 136 78.42 -5.24 1.25
N GLY A 137 78.25 -6.57 1.29
CA GLY A 137 78.63 -7.69 0.41
C GLY A 137 78.76 -9.03 1.19
N ARG A 138 79.34 -10.08 0.54
CA ARG A 138 79.87 -11.36 1.12
C ARG A 138 78.93 -12.20 2.05
N ALA A 139 78.24 -13.26 1.63
CA ALA A 139 78.65 -14.56 1.02
C ALA A 139 79.23 -15.62 1.99
N ALA A 140 78.70 -16.87 1.97
CA ALA A 140 79.46 -18.14 2.11
C ALA A 140 78.61 -19.45 1.95
N THR A 141 79.20 -20.46 1.29
CA THR A 141 79.09 -21.94 1.50
C THR A 141 77.75 -22.72 1.61
N ALA A 142 77.66 -23.80 0.82
CA ALA A 142 76.91 -25.05 1.06
C ALA A 142 77.90 -26.15 1.60
N PRO A 143 77.62 -27.49 1.72
CA PRO A 143 76.40 -28.27 1.39
C PRO A 143 76.00 -29.44 2.36
N ALA A 144 75.00 -30.24 1.94
CA ALA A 144 74.77 -31.69 2.23
C ALA A 144 74.04 -32.16 3.54
N PRO A 145 73.33 -33.33 3.51
CA PRO A 145 72.51 -33.89 4.62
C PRO A 145 73.14 -35.15 5.28
N PRO A 146 72.59 -35.74 6.40
CA PRO A 146 71.60 -36.84 6.27
C PRO A 146 70.64 -37.16 7.48
N ILE A 147 69.55 -37.89 7.17
CA ILE A 147 68.94 -39.05 7.90
C ILE A 147 68.80 -39.04 9.45
N ARG A 148 67.56 -38.78 9.92
CA ARG A 148 66.64 -39.67 10.68
C ARG A 148 67.18 -40.56 11.84
N THR A 149 66.69 -40.34 13.07
CA THR A 149 66.27 -41.36 14.07
C THR A 149 65.51 -40.69 15.25
N GLY A 150 64.81 -41.44 16.12
CA GLY A 150 64.23 -40.88 17.37
C GLY A 150 62.73 -41.12 17.68
N ASN A 151 62.14 -42.26 17.32
CA ASN A 151 60.76 -42.59 17.67
C ASN A 151 60.65 -43.25 19.06
N ARG A 152 59.78 -42.76 19.97
CA ARG A 152 58.92 -43.60 20.84
C ARG A 152 57.87 -42.82 21.65
N GLN A 153 56.60 -43.14 21.40
CA GLN A 153 55.54 -43.48 22.40
C GLN A 153 55.06 -42.41 23.43
N ALA A 154 53.80 -42.39 23.87
CA ALA A 154 52.57 -43.04 23.36
C ALA A 154 51.31 -42.52 24.08
N LYS A 155 50.15 -42.58 23.39
CA LYS A 155 48.77 -42.67 23.93
C LYS A 155 48.29 -41.46 24.79
N SER A 156 47.00 -41.11 24.80
CA SER A 156 45.82 -41.95 24.56
C SER A 156 44.68 -41.24 23.80
N LYS A 157 43.73 -42.04 23.28
CA LYS A 157 42.40 -41.58 22.86
C LYS A 157 41.42 -41.82 24.02
N ARG A 158 40.62 -40.81 24.41
CA ARG A 158 39.21 -40.88 24.92
C ARG A 158 38.82 -39.57 25.62
N PRO A 159 37.52 -39.23 25.77
CA PRO A 159 36.37 -39.61 24.93
C PRO A 159 35.50 -38.41 24.49
N ARG A 160 34.88 -38.49 23.31
CA ARG A 160 33.77 -37.59 22.91
C ARG A 160 32.46 -38.04 23.59
N TRP A 161 32.29 -37.74 24.89
CA TRP A 161 31.03 -38.02 25.63
C TRP A 161 30.09 -36.80 25.66
N ARG A 162 30.62 -35.57 25.77
CA ARG A 162 29.85 -34.35 26.08
C ARG A 162 28.85 -33.88 25.00
N LEU A 163 28.65 -34.63 23.92
CA LEU A 163 27.69 -34.30 22.85
C LEU A 163 26.52 -35.30 22.75
N PHE A 164 26.36 -36.23 23.69
CA PHE A 164 25.24 -37.20 23.68
C PHE A 164 24.04 -36.83 24.58
N TRP A 165 24.17 -35.83 25.44
CA TRP A 165 23.12 -35.48 26.43
C TRP A 165 21.95 -34.63 25.88
N LEU A 166 22.11 -34.04 24.69
CA LEU A 166 21.09 -33.15 24.09
C LEU A 166 20.05 -33.85 23.21
N ILE A 167 20.24 -35.14 22.88
CA ILE A 167 19.36 -35.88 21.95
C ILE A 167 18.47 -36.91 22.66
N THR A 168 18.83 -37.36 23.87
CA THR A 168 18.05 -38.37 24.64
C THR A 168 17.39 -37.84 25.91
N GLY A 169 17.82 -36.68 26.43
CA GLY A 169 17.26 -36.13 27.68
C GLY A 169 15.84 -35.56 27.53
N MET A 170 15.59 -34.76 26.49
CA MET A 170 14.29 -34.10 26.27
C MET A 170 13.11 -35.08 26.13
N PRO A 171 13.17 -36.15 25.30
CA PRO A 171 12.07 -37.11 25.17
C PRO A 171 11.74 -37.81 26.48
N GLY A 172 12.75 -38.19 27.27
CA GLY A 172 12.57 -38.81 28.58
C GLY A 172 11.95 -37.87 29.61
N MET A 173 12.31 -36.58 29.59
CA MET A 173 11.73 -35.58 30.49
C MET A 173 10.27 -35.27 30.13
N ILE A 174 9.94 -35.16 28.84
CA ILE A 174 8.56 -34.98 28.36
C ILE A 174 7.70 -36.21 28.71
N ALA A 175 8.23 -37.42 28.53
CA ALA A 175 7.55 -38.65 28.94
C ALA A 175 7.33 -38.73 30.47
N LEU A 176 8.29 -38.26 31.27
CA LEU A 176 8.15 -38.21 32.73
C LEU A 176 7.09 -37.19 33.18
N VAL A 177 7.04 -36.00 32.57
CA VAL A 177 6.01 -34.98 32.83
C VAL A 177 4.63 -35.50 32.42
N TYR A 178 4.52 -36.16 31.26
CA TYR A 178 3.26 -36.77 30.81
C TYR A 178 2.81 -37.91 31.75
N LEU A 179 3.74 -38.73 32.25
CA LEU A 179 3.45 -39.79 33.23
C LEU A 179 2.92 -39.20 34.54
N VAL A 180 3.57 -38.16 35.08
CA VAL A 180 3.11 -37.47 36.30
C VAL A 180 1.74 -36.83 36.09
N PHE A 181 1.50 -36.18 34.95
CA PHE A 181 0.21 -35.59 34.59
C PHE A 181 -0.92 -36.63 34.45
N ALA A 182 -0.63 -37.78 33.83
CA ALA A 182 -1.58 -38.87 33.67
C ALA A 182 -1.91 -39.59 35.01
N LEU A 183 -0.92 -39.66 35.92
CA LEU A 183 -1.13 -40.12 37.29
C LEU A 183 -1.96 -39.11 38.12
N SER A 184 -1.67 -37.81 38.04
CA SER A 184 -2.42 -36.77 38.78
C SER A 184 -3.85 -36.56 38.27
N THR A 185 -4.16 -36.99 37.04
CA THR A 185 -5.50 -36.93 36.44
C THR A 185 -6.24 -38.28 36.46
N GLY A 186 -5.66 -39.32 37.09
CA GLY A 186 -6.31 -40.62 37.29
C GLY A 186 -6.60 -41.41 36.01
N ARG A 187 -5.89 -41.12 34.90
CA ARG A 187 -6.32 -41.50 33.54
C ARG A 187 -5.45 -42.60 32.90
N LEU A 188 -4.99 -43.56 33.70
CA LEU A 188 -4.12 -44.67 33.30
C LEU A 188 -4.77 -46.04 33.59
N GLU A 189 -5.50 -46.58 32.62
CA GLU A 189 -5.88 -47.99 32.62
C GLU A 189 -4.73 -48.84 32.04
N PHE A 190 -4.25 -49.81 32.81
CA PHE A 190 -3.16 -50.70 32.41
C PHE A 190 -3.70 -52.06 31.93
N ASP A 191 -3.50 -52.36 30.64
CA ASP A 191 -3.76 -53.67 30.04
C ASP A 191 -2.84 -54.75 30.66
N GLN A 192 -3.37 -55.50 31.64
CA GLN A 192 -2.63 -56.57 32.31
C GLN A 192 -2.23 -57.71 31.36
N GLN A 193 -2.95 -57.95 30.26
CA GLN A 193 -2.60 -59.02 29.32
C GLN A 193 -1.31 -58.69 28.54
N LYS A 194 -0.99 -57.40 28.38
CA LYS A 194 0.29 -56.93 27.83
C LYS A 194 1.47 -57.14 28.79
N LEU A 195 1.27 -56.93 30.08
CA LEU A 195 2.32 -57.07 31.09
C LEU A 195 2.74 -58.54 31.26
N GLN A 196 1.78 -59.46 31.33
CA GLN A 196 2.05 -60.91 31.39
C GLN A 196 2.87 -61.42 30.19
N ARG A 197 2.66 -60.85 29.00
CA ARG A 197 3.42 -61.20 27.78
C ARG A 197 4.87 -60.71 27.75
N LEU A 198 5.27 -59.82 28.67
CA LEU A 198 6.62 -59.27 28.74
C LEU A 198 7.53 -60.01 29.73
N GLY A 199 7.04 -61.06 30.40
CA GLY A 199 7.81 -61.83 31.38
C GLY A 199 8.13 -61.08 32.69
N LEU A 200 7.57 -59.87 32.86
CA LEU A 200 7.70 -59.05 34.06
C LEU A 200 6.59 -59.39 35.06
N ALA A 201 6.63 -60.64 35.54
CA ALA A 201 5.87 -61.09 36.69
C ALA A 201 6.87 -61.61 37.74
N THR A 202 6.62 -61.28 39.00
CA THR A 202 7.33 -61.85 40.16
C THR A 202 6.32 -61.85 41.30
N ASP A 203 6.16 -62.98 41.96
CA ASP A 203 5.18 -63.17 43.02
C ASP A 203 5.50 -62.30 44.25
N GLU A 204 4.46 -61.79 44.93
CA GLU A 204 4.11 -62.27 46.27
C GLU A 204 2.70 -61.77 46.70
N THR A 205 1.83 -62.71 47.03
CA THR A 205 0.62 -62.56 47.87
C THR A 205 0.94 -62.94 49.32
N PRO A 206 0.03 -62.84 50.32
CA PRO A 206 -1.35 -62.30 50.36
C PRO A 206 -1.41 -60.97 51.18
N GLU A 207 -2.48 -60.39 51.73
CA GLU A 207 -3.73 -60.79 52.43
C GLU A 207 -4.57 -59.47 52.59
N GLU A 208 -5.86 -59.36 52.92
CA GLU A 208 -6.94 -60.29 53.28
C GLU A 208 -8.32 -59.67 52.87
N SER A 209 -9.39 -60.48 52.94
CA SER A 209 -10.84 -60.22 52.88
C SER A 209 -11.36 -58.90 53.54
N THR A 210 -12.56 -58.36 53.27
CA THR A 210 -13.81 -58.95 52.72
C THR A 210 -14.77 -57.87 52.17
N GLU A 211 -15.63 -58.25 51.22
CA GLU A 211 -16.93 -57.61 50.87
C GLU A 211 -18.09 -58.23 51.72
N PRO A 212 -19.39 -57.89 51.59
CA PRO A 212 -20.04 -56.79 50.86
C PRO A 212 -21.13 -56.01 51.67
N ALA A 213 -21.72 -55.02 50.99
CA ALA A 213 -23.11 -54.52 51.01
C ALA A 213 -24.07 -54.72 52.23
N GLU A 214 -24.83 -53.68 52.56
CA GLU A 214 -26.25 -53.63 52.12
C GLU A 214 -26.85 -52.21 52.08
N GLU A 215 -27.72 -51.99 51.10
CA GLU A 215 -28.66 -50.86 50.92
C GLU A 215 -30.05 -51.28 51.50
N PRO A 216 -31.13 -50.47 51.44
CA PRO A 216 -31.26 -49.02 51.23
C PRO A 216 -32.17 -48.34 52.28
N SER A 217 -32.41 -47.03 52.16
CA SER A 217 -33.77 -46.42 51.98
C SER A 217 -33.89 -44.96 52.43
N SER A 218 -34.10 -44.06 51.47
CA SER A 218 -34.76 -42.76 51.68
C SER A 218 -36.28 -42.96 51.83
N PRO A 219 -37.09 -41.96 52.27
CA PRO A 219 -37.61 -40.99 51.27
C PRO A 219 -38.04 -39.59 51.81
N THR A 220 -38.52 -38.74 50.87
CA THR A 220 -39.59 -37.72 51.08
C THR A 220 -39.23 -36.34 51.70
N GLN A 221 -39.02 -35.36 50.82
CA GLN A 221 -39.41 -33.93 50.98
C GLN A 221 -40.97 -33.78 51.07
N PRO A 222 -41.63 -32.63 51.40
CA PRO A 222 -41.20 -31.23 51.18
C PRO A 222 -41.74 -30.12 52.15
N SER A 223 -41.47 -28.85 51.76
CA SER A 223 -42.32 -27.64 51.91
C SER A 223 -42.40 -26.81 53.22
N THR A 224 -41.78 -25.61 53.15
CA THR A 224 -42.34 -24.26 53.44
C THR A 224 -43.32 -24.00 54.61
N ALA A 225 -42.98 -23.10 55.56
CA ALA A 225 -43.64 -21.76 55.76
C ALA A 225 -43.28 -21.01 57.09
N ASN A 226 -43.26 -19.66 57.02
CA ASN A 226 -43.60 -18.62 58.02
C ASN A 226 -43.02 -18.56 59.48
N VAL A 227 -42.08 -17.62 59.70
CA VAL A 227 -42.17 -16.35 60.52
C VAL A 227 -43.46 -16.19 61.38
N PRO A 228 -43.47 -15.75 62.69
CA PRO A 228 -43.04 -14.38 63.11
C PRO A 228 -42.65 -14.07 64.60
N ALA A 229 -42.42 -12.76 64.89
CA ALA A 229 -42.45 -12.02 66.19
C ALA A 229 -41.28 -12.21 67.18
N ALA A 230 -40.83 -11.23 68.01
CA ALA A 230 -41.01 -9.76 68.18
C ALA A 230 -39.72 -9.20 68.91
N SER A 231 -39.45 -7.91 69.22
CA SER A 231 -40.26 -6.78 69.75
C SER A 231 -39.52 -5.41 69.72
N GLN A 232 -40.27 -4.30 69.55
CA GLN A 232 -40.25 -2.99 70.30
C GLN A 232 -38.95 -2.15 70.50
N ASP A 233 -38.91 -0.81 70.68
CA ASP A 233 -39.77 0.42 70.52
C ASP A 233 -38.80 1.65 70.76
N SER A 234 -39.01 2.97 70.61
CA SER A 234 -40.09 3.92 70.17
C SER A 234 -39.38 5.24 69.71
N GLU A 235 -39.81 5.99 68.68
CA GLU A 235 -40.70 7.20 68.71
C GLU A 235 -40.12 8.56 69.19
N THR A 236 -40.20 9.64 68.36
CA THR A 236 -40.58 11.04 68.75
C THR A 236 -40.65 12.06 67.57
N THR A 237 -41.46 13.14 67.72
CA THR A 237 -41.68 14.35 66.84
C THR A 237 -42.70 15.29 67.56
N PRO A 238 -43.38 16.32 66.99
CA PRO A 238 -43.16 17.23 65.81
C PRO A 238 -42.36 18.53 66.21
N PRO A 239 -42.70 19.85 65.98
CA PRO A 239 -43.76 20.56 65.21
C PRO A 239 -43.42 21.87 64.41
N SER A 240 -43.78 21.88 63.11
CA SER A 240 -44.60 22.87 62.37
C SER A 240 -44.58 24.42 62.57
N LEU A 241 -44.22 25.15 61.48
CA LEU A 241 -44.95 26.30 60.81
C LEU A 241 -45.15 27.66 61.58
N PRO A 242 -45.60 28.82 60.98
CA PRO A 242 -46.33 29.02 59.69
C PRO A 242 -46.11 30.32 58.80
N ARG A 243 -46.68 30.28 57.57
CA ARG A 243 -47.35 31.37 56.76
C ARG A 243 -46.59 32.44 55.91
N GLN A 244 -47.29 32.80 54.81
CA GLN A 244 -47.11 33.86 53.77
C GLN A 244 -47.83 35.19 54.20
N PRO A 245 -48.06 36.30 53.40
CA PRO A 245 -48.01 36.47 51.91
C PRO A 245 -47.63 37.88 51.33
N ASP A 246 -47.92 38.07 50.02
CA ASP A 246 -48.24 39.33 49.28
C ASP A 246 -47.11 40.33 48.88
N SER A 247 -47.17 41.08 47.76
CA SER A 247 -48.14 41.18 46.63
C SER A 247 -47.61 41.95 45.38
N ASP A 248 -48.29 41.82 44.22
CA ASP A 248 -48.42 42.73 43.01
C ASP A 248 -47.18 43.51 42.48
N SER A 249 -46.83 43.52 41.18
CA SER A 249 -47.58 44.32 40.18
C SER A 249 -47.29 44.02 38.69
N ARG A 250 -48.31 43.47 38.00
CA ARG A 250 -48.93 43.96 36.73
C ARG A 250 -48.12 44.38 35.46
N ARG A 251 -48.46 43.67 34.35
CA ARG A 251 -48.91 44.15 32.99
C ARG A 251 -47.95 44.25 31.78
N ARG A 252 -48.37 43.53 30.72
CA ARG A 252 -48.20 43.68 29.25
C ARG A 252 -49.17 44.77 28.69
N PRO A 253 -49.32 45.06 27.36
CA PRO A 253 -48.53 44.71 26.14
C PRO A 253 -48.39 45.88 25.09
N LEU A 254 -48.02 45.55 23.83
CA LEU A 254 -48.35 46.19 22.51
C LEU A 254 -47.40 47.19 21.82
N SER A 255 -47.38 47.09 20.48
CA SER A 255 -46.83 47.99 19.42
C SER A 255 -47.96 48.94 18.88
N PRO A 256 -47.91 49.66 17.71
CA PRO A 256 -46.86 49.92 16.68
C PRO A 256 -46.77 51.43 16.22
N GLY A 257 -46.17 51.71 15.04
CA GLY A 257 -46.10 53.01 14.31
C GLY A 257 -44.68 53.26 13.75
N SER A 258 -44.39 53.52 12.45
CA SER A 258 -44.89 54.49 11.44
C SER A 258 -44.30 55.92 11.62
N ASP A 259 -44.03 56.77 10.62
CA ASP A 259 -44.43 56.87 9.18
C ASP A 259 -43.35 57.62 8.32
N ASP A 260 -43.69 57.95 7.06
CA ASP A 260 -43.15 59.00 6.16
C ASP A 260 -41.87 58.70 5.32
N ARG A 261 -41.93 58.61 3.97
CA ARG A 261 -42.06 59.62 2.85
C ARG A 261 -40.68 60.04 2.29
N ASP A 262 -40.47 60.37 1.01
CA ASP A 262 -41.27 60.33 -0.25
C ASP A 262 -40.28 60.32 -1.46
N ASP A 263 -40.78 60.13 -2.71
CA ASP A 263 -40.28 60.59 -4.05
C ASP A 263 -38.75 60.73 -4.36
N SER A 264 -38.20 60.51 -5.56
CA SER A 264 -38.68 60.36 -6.96
C SER A 264 -37.52 59.76 -7.82
N ILE A 265 -37.70 58.96 -8.88
CA ILE A 265 -38.06 59.29 -10.30
C ILE A 265 -37.08 60.35 -10.91
N ALA A 266 -36.33 60.14 -12.01
CA ALA A 266 -36.20 59.05 -12.99
C ALA A 266 -34.85 59.05 -13.76
N ASN A 267 -34.62 58.00 -14.57
CA ASN A 267 -33.93 57.88 -15.88
C ASN A 267 -32.81 58.87 -16.28
N SER A 268 -31.70 58.32 -16.83
CA SER A 268 -31.35 58.49 -18.27
C SER A 268 -30.13 57.68 -18.74
N ASP A 269 -30.34 56.72 -19.65
CA ASP A 269 -29.32 56.21 -20.59
C ASP A 269 -29.35 57.02 -21.91
N PRO A 270 -28.48 56.75 -22.91
CA PRO A 270 -27.06 57.10 -22.97
C PRO A 270 -26.81 58.08 -24.17
N PRO A 271 -25.56 58.39 -24.61
CA PRO A 271 -24.91 57.51 -25.61
C PRO A 271 -23.36 57.52 -25.61
N GLN A 272 -22.79 56.81 -26.60
CA GLN A 272 -21.37 56.54 -26.85
C GLN A 272 -20.48 57.77 -27.15
N SER A 273 -19.18 57.65 -26.83
CA SER A 273 -18.09 58.24 -27.63
C SER A 273 -16.85 57.35 -27.60
N VAL A 274 -16.16 57.18 -28.73
CA VAL A 274 -14.98 56.32 -28.89
C VAL A 274 -13.71 57.07 -28.45
N GLY A 275 -12.78 56.39 -27.78
CA GLY A 275 -11.47 56.93 -27.40
C GLY A 275 -10.47 55.81 -27.07
N GLU A 276 -9.43 55.68 -27.89
CA GLU A 276 -8.40 54.64 -27.85
C GLU A 276 -7.06 55.25 -27.43
N THR A 277 -6.46 54.77 -26.33
CA THR A 277 -5.03 54.95 -25.97
C THR A 277 -4.68 53.97 -24.84
N ASP A 278 -3.44 53.47 -24.82
CA ASP A 278 -2.86 52.75 -23.69
C ASP A 278 -2.82 53.59 -22.40
N ASP A 279 -2.95 52.93 -21.24
CA ASP A 279 -1.97 53.08 -20.15
C ASP A 279 -1.90 51.82 -19.27
N THR A 280 -0.69 51.48 -18.81
CA THR A 280 -0.39 50.22 -18.11
C THR A 280 -0.50 50.38 -16.60
N SER A 281 -1.72 50.24 -16.07
CA SER A 281 -1.97 50.25 -14.62
C SER A 281 -1.77 48.88 -13.99
N ALA A 282 -0.51 48.47 -13.82
CA ALA A 282 -0.17 47.25 -13.07
C ALA A 282 -0.51 47.42 -11.57
N THR A 283 -1.42 46.59 -11.06
CA THR A 283 -1.72 46.50 -9.63
C THR A 283 -0.48 45.98 -8.88
N PRO A 284 0.01 46.66 -7.82
CA PRO A 284 1.17 46.18 -7.07
C PRO A 284 0.88 44.84 -6.39
N TRP A 285 1.61 43.80 -6.80
CA TRP A 285 1.65 42.53 -6.07
C TRP A 285 2.30 42.76 -4.70
N THR A 286 1.53 42.65 -3.62
CA THR A 286 2.10 42.59 -2.27
C THR A 286 2.63 41.17 -2.03
N PRO A 287 3.96 40.97 -1.91
CA PRO A 287 4.49 39.63 -1.66
C PRO A 287 4.08 39.19 -0.25
N SER A 288 3.42 38.03 -0.15
CA SER A 288 3.09 37.41 1.13
C SER A 288 4.35 36.76 1.72
N SER A 289 5.16 37.56 2.41
CA SER A 289 6.28 37.06 3.20
C SER A 289 5.77 36.19 4.34
N LEU A 290 6.26 34.96 4.42
CA LEU A 290 5.88 33.96 5.42
C LEU A 290 6.19 34.42 6.85
N PRO A 291 5.56 33.79 7.85
CA PRO A 291 6.25 32.66 8.48
C PRO A 291 5.60 31.31 8.17
N PHE A 292 6.37 30.23 8.34
CA PHE A 292 5.84 28.87 8.36
C PHE A 292 4.88 28.72 9.56
N THR A 293 3.58 28.93 9.33
CA THR A 293 2.57 28.32 10.19
C THR A 293 2.62 26.81 9.93
N PRO A 294 2.96 25.96 10.93
CA PRO A 294 2.83 24.52 10.77
C PRO A 294 1.38 24.25 10.37
N ARG A 295 1.20 23.57 9.24
CA ARG A 295 -0.06 23.51 8.51
C ARG A 295 -1.13 22.87 9.36
N SER A 296 -1.96 23.72 9.99
CA SER A 296 -3.13 23.29 10.75
C SER A 296 -3.95 22.41 9.82
N ARG A 297 -4.09 21.13 10.17
CA ARG A 297 -4.62 20.13 9.25
C ARG A 297 -5.98 20.63 8.75
N ILE A 298 -6.14 20.79 7.43
CA ILE A 298 -7.38 21.36 6.85
C ILE A 298 -8.62 20.57 7.31
N SER A 299 -8.44 19.26 7.56
CA SER A 299 -9.43 18.36 8.17
C SER A 299 -9.85 18.66 9.62
N ASP A 300 -9.21 19.58 10.33
CA ASP A 300 -9.47 19.85 11.75
C ASP A 300 -10.44 21.01 11.96
N VAL A 301 -10.82 21.73 10.89
CA VAL A 301 -11.80 22.83 10.92
C VAL A 301 -13.20 22.34 11.32
N ASP A 302 -13.59 21.15 10.87
CA ASP A 302 -14.91 20.54 11.13
C ASP A 302 -14.91 19.51 12.28
N LYS A 303 -13.76 19.19 12.87
CA LYS A 303 -13.66 18.24 13.98
C LYS A 303 -13.98 18.94 15.32
N PRO A 304 -14.65 18.26 16.28
CA PRO A 304 -14.73 18.78 17.64
C PRO A 304 -13.32 18.89 18.26
N PRO A 305 -13.05 19.91 19.11
CA PRO A 305 -11.80 20.00 19.83
C PRO A 305 -11.65 18.84 20.84
N VAL A 306 -10.42 18.58 21.28
CA VAL A 306 -10.18 17.70 22.44
C VAL A 306 -11.01 18.18 23.64
N PRO A 307 -11.82 17.31 24.28
CA PRO A 307 -12.68 17.74 25.38
C PRO A 307 -11.92 18.24 26.62
N PRO A 308 -12.58 18.99 27.53
CA PRO A 308 -11.97 19.43 28.79
C PRO A 308 -11.49 18.27 29.66
N ALA A 309 -10.33 18.44 30.31
CA ALA A 309 -9.65 17.36 31.04
C ALA A 309 -10.46 16.78 32.21
N ASP A 310 -11.23 17.62 32.90
CA ASP A 310 -12.15 17.24 33.98
C ASP A 310 -13.36 16.44 33.46
N THR A 311 -13.86 16.80 32.27
CA THR A 311 -14.93 16.07 31.58
C THR A 311 -14.43 14.72 31.07
N ILE A 312 -13.19 14.66 30.56
CA ILE A 312 -12.53 13.41 30.19
C ILE A 312 -12.36 12.50 31.40
N GLU A 313 -11.90 13.02 32.55
CA GLU A 313 -11.69 12.19 33.75
C GLU A 313 -13.02 11.60 34.28
N GLN A 314 -14.11 12.38 34.27
CA GLN A 314 -15.45 11.89 34.59
C GLN A 314 -15.90 10.78 33.63
N LYS A 315 -15.78 10.99 32.31
CA LYS A 315 -16.15 10.00 31.29
C LYS A 315 -15.27 8.75 31.36
N MET A 316 -13.96 8.89 31.64
CA MET A 316 -13.06 7.75 31.87
C MET A 316 -13.42 6.98 33.14
N SER A 317 -13.98 7.63 34.17
CA SER A 317 -14.51 6.90 35.34
C SER A 317 -15.72 6.04 34.97
N ILE A 318 -16.64 6.56 34.14
CA ILE A 318 -17.81 5.80 33.64
C ILE A 318 -17.36 4.64 32.74
N VAL A 319 -16.36 4.85 31.86
CA VAL A 319 -15.78 3.78 31.04
C VAL A 319 -15.12 2.71 31.91
N ARG A 320 -14.43 3.08 33.00
CA ARG A 320 -13.91 2.10 33.97
C ARG A 320 -15.04 1.32 34.62
N GLU A 321 -16.06 1.98 35.16
CA GLU A 321 -17.22 1.33 35.79
C GLU A 321 -17.93 0.33 34.86
N LEU A 322 -18.12 0.70 33.58
CA LEU A 322 -18.81 -0.11 32.58
C LEU A 322 -18.02 -1.37 32.14
N TYR A 323 -16.69 -1.32 32.17
CA TYR A 323 -15.83 -2.40 31.66
C TYR A 323 -14.93 -3.06 32.73
N GLU A 324 -14.93 -2.59 33.98
CA GLU A 324 -14.04 -3.09 35.04
C GLU A 324 -14.25 -4.58 35.30
N ASP A 325 -15.50 -5.06 35.39
CA ASP A 325 -15.76 -6.50 35.56
C ASP A 325 -15.32 -7.32 34.34
N ALA A 326 -15.45 -6.79 33.12
CA ALA A 326 -14.94 -7.48 31.93
C ALA A 326 -13.41 -7.58 31.96
N TYR A 327 -12.72 -6.51 32.36
CA TYR A 327 -11.26 -6.46 32.49
C TYR A 327 -10.73 -7.31 33.66
N ARG A 328 -11.42 -7.34 34.81
CA ARG A 328 -11.07 -8.16 35.98
C ARG A 328 -11.23 -9.66 35.72
N ASN A 329 -12.20 -10.06 34.89
CA ASN A 329 -12.40 -11.47 34.51
C ASN A 329 -11.44 -11.94 33.40
N ALA A 330 -10.82 -11.00 32.66
CA ALA A 330 -9.87 -11.29 31.59
C ALA A 330 -8.54 -11.83 32.14
N SER A 331 -8.38 -13.16 32.09
CA SER A 331 -7.32 -13.91 32.78
C SER A 331 -5.95 -13.83 32.09
N ASP A 332 -5.93 -13.55 30.79
CA ASP A 332 -4.73 -13.46 29.96
C ASP A 332 -4.71 -12.18 29.11
N SER A 333 -3.62 -11.98 28.37
CA SER A 333 -3.38 -10.77 27.57
C SER A 333 -4.36 -10.63 26.40
N GLU A 334 -4.66 -11.74 25.72
CA GLU A 334 -5.59 -11.76 24.58
C GLU A 334 -7.01 -11.37 25.02
N GLN A 335 -7.46 -11.84 26.18
CA GLN A 335 -8.74 -11.45 26.77
C GLN A 335 -8.79 -9.96 27.18
N ARG A 336 -7.68 -9.36 27.63
CA ARG A 336 -7.62 -7.92 27.97
C ARG A 336 -7.58 -7.04 26.72
N ILE A 337 -6.88 -7.48 25.67
CA ILE A 337 -6.94 -6.91 24.32
C ILE A 337 -8.39 -6.99 23.79
N GLU A 338 -9.10 -8.11 23.98
CA GLU A 338 -10.50 -8.26 23.57
C GLU A 338 -11.48 -7.33 24.32
N VAL A 339 -11.09 -6.82 25.51
CA VAL A 339 -11.83 -5.78 26.25
C VAL A 339 -11.54 -4.38 25.69
N ALA A 340 -10.27 -4.06 25.39
CA ALA A 340 -9.91 -2.81 24.71
C ALA A 340 -10.55 -2.70 23.32
N ASP A 341 -10.60 -3.80 22.58
CA ASP A 341 -11.33 -3.98 21.32
C ASP A 341 -12.82 -3.61 21.44
N LYS A 342 -13.49 -4.04 22.52
CA LYS A 342 -14.90 -3.71 22.78
C LYS A 342 -15.10 -2.23 23.11
N MET A 343 -14.10 -1.56 23.68
CA MET A 343 -14.09 -0.10 23.87
C MET A 343 -13.84 0.63 22.54
N ARG A 344 -12.87 0.19 21.74
CA ARG A 344 -12.52 0.78 20.44
C ARG A 344 -13.70 0.72 19.46
N ARG A 345 -14.32 -0.46 19.29
CA ARG A 345 -15.52 -0.65 18.45
C ARG A 345 -16.76 0.08 18.97
N ALA A 346 -16.81 0.44 20.26
CA ALA A 346 -17.85 1.30 20.81
C ALA A 346 -17.58 2.77 20.44
N ALA A 347 -16.34 3.25 20.61
CA ALA A 347 -15.93 4.60 20.21
C ALA A 347 -16.13 4.86 18.71
N GLU A 348 -15.78 3.90 17.84
CA GLU A 348 -16.00 3.99 16.38
C GLU A 348 -17.46 4.26 16.02
N LYS A 349 -18.42 3.68 16.77
CA LYS A 349 -19.86 3.78 16.53
C LYS A 349 -20.53 4.96 17.25
N MET A 350 -19.88 5.51 18.27
CA MET A 350 -20.36 6.62 19.07
C MET A 350 -20.21 7.94 18.29
N ASN A 351 -21.32 8.64 18.06
CA ASN A 351 -21.37 9.89 17.29
C ASN A 351 -22.15 11.01 18.01
N ASP A 352 -22.81 10.65 19.11
CA ASP A 352 -23.70 11.45 19.95
C ASP A 352 -23.06 11.87 21.28
N ASP A 353 -21.99 11.18 21.71
CA ASP A 353 -21.19 11.51 22.90
C ASP A 353 -19.68 11.62 22.55
N PRO A 354 -19.21 12.79 22.09
CA PRO A 354 -17.79 13.00 21.76
C PRO A 354 -16.85 12.80 22.96
N GLU A 355 -17.25 13.18 24.17
CA GLU A 355 -16.43 13.04 25.36
C GLU A 355 -16.34 11.59 25.84
N GLY A 356 -17.42 10.82 25.68
CA GLY A 356 -17.46 9.37 25.87
C GLY A 356 -16.58 8.65 24.85
N LYS A 357 -16.66 9.04 23.57
CA LYS A 357 -15.80 8.53 22.49
C LYS A 357 -14.33 8.76 22.80
N PHE A 358 -13.96 9.96 23.24
CA PHE A 358 -12.59 10.30 23.62
C PHE A 358 -12.09 9.47 24.82
N ALA A 359 -12.94 9.30 25.85
CA ALA A 359 -12.63 8.50 27.02
C ALA A 359 -12.45 7.01 26.69
N LEU A 360 -13.32 6.45 25.83
CA LEU A 360 -13.21 5.07 25.34
C LEU A 360 -11.89 4.85 24.59
N CYS A 361 -11.54 5.73 23.64
CA CYS A 361 -10.26 5.62 22.93
C CYS A 361 -9.07 5.69 23.87
N ARG A 362 -9.08 6.59 24.87
CA ARG A 362 -7.98 6.68 25.84
C ARG A 362 -7.84 5.42 26.70
N VAL A 363 -8.93 4.90 27.27
CA VAL A 363 -8.85 3.69 28.09
C VAL A 363 -8.45 2.47 27.24
N ALA A 364 -8.96 2.33 26.02
CA ALA A 364 -8.56 1.28 25.09
C ALA A 364 -7.05 1.34 24.77
N ARG A 365 -6.55 2.50 24.35
CA ARG A 365 -5.13 2.75 24.07
C ARG A 365 -4.25 2.43 25.28
N ASP A 366 -4.63 2.90 26.47
CA ASP A 366 -3.85 2.71 27.69
C ASP A 366 -3.79 1.22 28.10
N ILE A 367 -4.83 0.42 27.77
CA ILE A 367 -4.80 -1.06 27.89
C ILE A 367 -3.90 -1.69 26.83
N TYR A 368 -4.04 -1.35 25.54
CA TYR A 368 -3.22 -1.91 24.47
C TYR A 368 -1.71 -1.69 24.72
N VAL A 369 -1.32 -0.49 25.21
CA VAL A 369 0.05 -0.19 25.63
C VAL A 369 0.50 -1.04 26.83
N GLY A 370 -0.39 -1.28 27.80
CA GLY A 370 -0.10 -2.15 28.94
C GLY A 370 0.14 -3.62 28.58
N GLU A 371 -0.37 -4.07 27.43
CA GLU A 371 -0.24 -5.43 26.90
C GLU A 371 0.81 -5.56 25.76
N ASP A 372 1.63 -4.54 25.51
CA ASP A 372 2.63 -4.46 24.41
C ASP A 372 2.02 -4.53 22.99
N ASP A 373 0.70 -4.30 22.83
CA ASP A 373 0.01 -4.27 21.53
C ASP A 373 0.09 -2.87 20.89
N PHE A 374 1.30 -2.52 20.47
CA PHE A 374 1.58 -1.23 19.82
C PHE A 374 0.82 -1.01 18.49
N VAL A 375 0.28 -2.05 17.85
CA VAL A 375 -0.47 -1.90 16.59
C VAL A 375 -1.85 -1.33 16.86
N ASP A 376 -2.65 -2.03 17.66
CA ASP A 376 -4.00 -1.58 18.03
C ASP A 376 -3.97 -0.28 18.87
N ALA A 377 -2.90 -0.04 19.65
CA ALA A 377 -2.67 1.24 20.31
C ALA A 377 -2.51 2.42 19.32
N ILE A 378 -1.76 2.24 18.22
CA ILE A 378 -1.58 3.27 17.18
C ILE A 378 -2.86 3.44 16.36
N GLU A 379 -3.56 2.37 15.98
CA GLU A 379 -4.88 2.48 15.32
C GLU A 379 -5.88 3.28 16.17
N THR A 380 -5.81 3.15 17.49
CA THR A 380 -6.63 3.93 18.43
C THR A 380 -6.23 5.41 18.46
N ILE A 381 -4.94 5.73 18.33
CA ILE A 381 -4.46 7.12 18.19
C ILE A 381 -4.94 7.72 16.86
N GLU A 382 -4.91 6.98 15.76
CA GLU A 382 -5.47 7.44 14.49
C GLU A 382 -6.99 7.62 14.54
N LEU A 383 -7.71 6.76 15.28
CA LEU A 383 -9.14 6.93 15.51
C LEU A 383 -9.42 8.22 16.30
N MET A 384 -8.58 8.56 17.28
CA MET A 384 -8.64 9.86 17.96
C MET A 384 -8.35 11.00 16.97
N ASP A 385 -7.31 10.88 16.15
CA ASP A 385 -6.97 11.92 15.16
C ASP A 385 -8.10 12.18 14.17
N ARG A 386 -8.67 11.12 13.58
CA ARG A 386 -9.82 11.20 12.67
C ARG A 386 -11.06 11.82 13.33
N SER A 387 -11.18 11.75 14.66
CA SER A 387 -12.37 12.17 15.41
C SER A 387 -12.27 13.55 16.10
N PHE A 388 -11.06 14.06 16.39
CA PHE A 388 -10.85 15.26 17.20
C PHE A 388 -9.76 16.18 16.62
N ALA A 389 -9.97 17.50 16.70
CA ALA A 389 -9.01 18.50 16.26
C ALA A 389 -7.81 18.59 17.21
N GLY A 390 -6.61 18.81 16.68
CA GLY A 390 -5.41 19.10 17.49
C GLY A 390 -4.76 17.88 18.16
N ILE A 391 -5.03 16.67 17.68
CA ILE A 391 -4.29 15.46 18.07
C ILE A 391 -2.90 15.48 17.42
N ASP A 392 -1.87 15.18 18.22
CA ASP A 392 -0.51 14.93 17.73
C ASP A 392 -0.27 13.41 17.58
N GLU A 393 -0.82 12.89 16.48
CA GLU A 393 -0.72 11.48 16.05
C GLU A 393 0.73 10.96 16.04
N ILE A 394 1.67 11.74 15.50
CA ILE A 394 3.08 11.34 15.34
C ILE A 394 3.78 11.26 16.70
N SER A 395 3.61 12.28 17.56
CA SER A 395 4.25 12.26 18.88
C SER A 395 3.70 11.14 19.77
N LEU A 396 2.37 10.95 19.78
CA LEU A 396 1.72 9.89 20.56
C LEU A 396 2.08 8.50 20.03
N SER A 397 2.12 8.29 18.71
CA SER A 397 2.48 6.99 18.14
C SER A 397 3.97 6.67 18.32
N ARG A 398 4.85 7.70 18.31
CA ARG A 398 6.26 7.52 18.70
C ARG A 398 6.39 7.19 20.19
N GLU A 399 5.60 7.81 21.07
CA GLU A 399 5.59 7.48 22.50
C GLU A 399 5.28 5.99 22.71
N VAL A 400 4.22 5.48 22.06
CA VAL A 400 3.86 4.05 22.04
C VAL A 400 5.03 3.19 21.53
N LEU A 401 5.59 3.47 20.35
CA LEU A 401 6.73 2.71 19.80
C LEU A 401 7.99 2.77 20.68
N SER A 402 8.17 3.84 21.46
CA SER A 402 9.30 3.98 22.40
C SER A 402 9.10 3.21 23.72
N SER A 403 7.85 2.85 24.06
CA SER A 403 7.53 2.04 25.25
C SER A 403 7.64 0.52 25.04
N VAL A 404 7.67 0.07 23.78
CA VAL A 404 7.68 -1.36 23.41
C VAL A 404 8.87 -2.12 24.00
N GLY A 405 8.65 -3.37 24.39
CA GLY A 405 9.70 -4.24 24.92
C GLY A 405 10.82 -4.56 23.91
N LYS A 406 12.09 -4.44 24.34
CA LYS A 406 13.33 -4.69 23.56
C LYS A 406 13.52 -6.12 23.02
N THR A 407 12.51 -6.97 23.13
CA THR A 407 12.50 -8.36 22.65
C THR A 407 11.11 -8.78 22.17
N SER A 408 10.33 -7.89 21.57
CA SER A 408 9.00 -8.26 21.06
C SER A 408 9.12 -9.37 19.99
N SER A 409 8.23 -10.35 20.06
CA SER A 409 8.10 -11.42 19.05
C SER A 409 7.64 -10.86 17.69
N ARG A 410 7.00 -9.69 17.72
CA ARG A 410 6.39 -8.95 16.60
C ARG A 410 7.38 -7.99 15.91
N ALA A 411 8.68 -8.32 15.95
CA ALA A 411 9.76 -7.46 15.44
C ALA A 411 9.61 -7.04 13.96
N GLY A 412 8.92 -7.84 13.13
CA GLY A 412 8.58 -7.48 11.75
C GLY A 412 7.49 -6.40 11.65
N GLU A 413 6.43 -6.52 12.47
CA GLU A 413 5.34 -5.55 12.54
C GLU A 413 5.81 -4.22 13.15
N PHE A 414 6.67 -4.28 14.18
CA PHE A 414 7.29 -3.09 14.76
C PHE A 414 8.09 -2.31 13.71
N ALA A 415 8.89 -3.01 12.89
CA ALA A 415 9.64 -2.40 11.80
C ALA A 415 8.72 -1.80 10.72
N ALA A 416 7.59 -2.45 10.41
CA ALA A 416 6.60 -1.93 9.48
C ALA A 416 5.91 -0.66 10.02
N GLN A 417 5.48 -0.65 11.29
CA GLN A 417 4.88 0.54 11.92
C GLN A 417 5.88 1.70 12.03
N CYS A 418 7.15 1.43 12.35
CA CYS A 418 8.20 2.46 12.31
C CYS A 418 8.39 3.06 10.91
N LYS A 419 8.48 2.22 9.85
CA LYS A 419 8.54 2.70 8.45
C LYS A 419 7.32 3.56 8.11
N ARG A 420 6.11 3.10 8.46
CA ARG A 420 4.85 3.77 8.14
C ARG A 420 4.74 5.13 8.81
N LEU A 421 4.99 5.18 10.12
CA LEU A 421 4.92 6.41 10.89
C LEU A 421 6.00 7.43 10.45
N ALA A 422 7.20 6.95 10.11
CA ALA A 422 8.25 7.81 9.57
C ALA A 422 7.91 8.36 8.17
N ALA A 423 7.18 7.61 7.33
CA ALA A 423 6.75 8.08 6.01
C ALA A 423 5.74 9.25 6.10
N ILE A 424 4.72 9.15 6.97
CA ILE A 424 3.69 10.22 7.10
C ILE A 424 4.21 11.53 7.70
N CYS A 425 5.45 11.55 8.18
CA CYS A 425 6.13 12.76 8.66
C CYS A 425 6.59 13.68 7.51
N ILE A 426 6.77 13.15 6.29
CA ILE A 426 7.25 13.90 5.11
C ILE A 426 6.32 15.08 4.76
N PRO A 427 5.01 14.90 4.49
CA PRO A 427 4.10 15.99 4.15
C PRO A 427 3.80 16.94 5.33
N GLN A 428 4.33 16.65 6.53
CA GLN A 428 4.21 17.46 7.74
C GLN A 428 5.52 18.18 8.10
N ALA A 429 6.56 18.01 7.27
CA ALA A 429 7.93 18.49 7.50
C ALA A 429 8.59 18.03 8.83
N ARG A 430 8.11 16.93 9.43
CA ARG A 430 8.57 16.41 10.73
C ARG A 430 9.76 15.45 10.60
N PHE A 431 10.76 15.83 9.83
CA PHE A 431 11.87 14.96 9.45
C PHE A 431 12.70 14.47 10.64
N ASP A 432 12.90 15.31 11.65
CA ASP A 432 13.67 14.95 12.85
C ASP A 432 12.93 13.91 13.72
N ASP A 433 11.59 13.96 13.77
CA ASP A 433 10.78 12.92 14.39
C ASP A 433 10.81 11.62 13.58
N ALA A 434 10.75 11.71 12.24
CA ALA A 434 10.83 10.56 11.34
C ALA A 434 12.14 9.79 11.48
N LEU A 435 13.27 10.51 11.55
CA LEU A 435 14.59 9.93 11.73
C LEU A 435 14.76 9.30 13.12
N ALA A 436 14.15 9.89 14.16
CA ALA A 436 14.10 9.30 15.49
C ALA A 436 13.27 7.99 15.51
N ILE A 437 12.10 7.97 14.86
CA ILE A 437 11.25 6.76 14.72
C ILE A 437 12.01 5.64 14.00
N MET A 438 12.76 5.95 12.95
CA MET A 438 13.57 4.97 12.22
C MET A 438 14.71 4.39 13.08
N ASP A 439 15.32 5.20 13.94
CA ASP A 439 16.41 4.75 14.82
C ASP A 439 15.92 3.87 16.00
N LEU A 440 14.62 3.89 16.36
CA LEU A 440 14.01 2.98 17.35
C LEU A 440 14.21 1.49 16.99
N ILE A 441 14.26 1.14 15.71
CA ILE A 441 14.50 -0.24 15.25
C ILE A 441 15.89 -0.71 15.71
N ARG A 442 16.91 0.15 15.58
CA ARG A 442 18.28 -0.12 16.02
C ARG A 442 18.37 -0.20 17.54
N GLU A 443 17.66 0.68 18.25
CA GLU A 443 17.71 0.79 19.71
C GLU A 443 17.00 -0.36 20.45
N ASN A 444 15.97 -0.93 19.82
CA ASN A 444 15.36 -2.20 20.21
C ASN A 444 16.14 -3.44 19.71
N GLY A 445 17.28 -3.26 19.04
CA GLY A 445 18.14 -4.35 18.57
C GLY A 445 17.53 -5.23 17.47
N ILE A 446 16.49 -4.75 16.79
CA ILE A 446 15.71 -5.52 15.82
C ILE A 446 16.54 -5.80 14.57
N ARG A 447 16.57 -7.08 14.18
CA ARG A 447 17.29 -7.55 12.98
C ARG A 447 16.33 -7.67 11.81
N LEU A 448 16.39 -6.71 10.90
CA LEU A 448 15.65 -6.72 9.64
C LEU A 448 16.15 -7.82 8.70
N ARG A 449 15.24 -8.44 7.94
CA ARG A 449 15.58 -9.30 6.78
C ARG A 449 16.19 -8.44 5.66
N ALA A 450 16.91 -9.05 4.72
CA ALA A 450 17.63 -8.31 3.67
C ALA A 450 16.76 -7.30 2.89
N PHE A 451 15.57 -7.70 2.44
CA PHE A 451 14.64 -6.80 1.74
C PHE A 451 14.08 -5.69 2.64
N GLN A 452 13.75 -6.01 3.90
CA GLN A 452 13.29 -5.04 4.89
C GLN A 452 14.38 -3.99 5.16
N TYR A 453 15.63 -4.43 5.35
CA TYR A 453 16.79 -3.57 5.56
C TYR A 453 17.04 -2.62 4.40
N GLU A 454 16.96 -3.09 3.15
CA GLU A 454 17.15 -2.22 1.99
C GLU A 454 16.00 -1.21 1.85
N SER A 455 14.75 -1.62 2.07
CA SER A 455 13.61 -0.67 2.08
C SER A 455 13.70 0.35 3.23
N PHE A 456 14.19 -0.05 4.41
CA PHE A 456 14.43 0.83 5.55
C PHE A 456 15.56 1.83 5.26
N LYS A 457 16.67 1.36 4.70
CA LYS A 457 17.82 2.17 4.26
C LYS A 457 17.43 3.21 3.22
N MET A 458 16.65 2.81 2.21
CA MET A 458 16.14 3.71 1.18
C MET A 458 15.15 4.74 1.73
N LEU A 459 14.26 4.36 2.65
CA LEU A 459 13.40 5.30 3.35
C LEU A 459 14.20 6.29 4.22
N LYS A 460 15.25 5.83 4.92
CA LYS A 460 16.12 6.73 5.70
C LYS A 460 16.85 7.73 4.80
N PHE A 461 17.41 7.30 3.68
CA PHE A 461 18.01 8.20 2.69
C PHE A 461 16.99 9.18 2.07
N HIS A 462 15.72 8.77 1.91
CA HIS A 462 14.66 9.67 1.46
C HIS A 462 14.36 10.76 2.49
N LEU A 463 14.27 10.40 3.78
CA LEU A 463 14.06 11.34 4.89
C LEU A 463 15.23 12.30 5.06
N GLU A 464 16.47 11.80 4.92
CA GLU A 464 17.69 12.63 4.94
C GLU A 464 17.72 13.62 3.76
N TYR A 465 17.35 13.20 2.55
CA TYR A 465 17.25 14.08 1.37
C TYR A 465 16.12 15.12 1.50
N ALA A 466 14.95 14.73 2.02
CA ALA A 466 13.84 15.64 2.25
C ALA A 466 14.16 16.68 3.34
N LYS A 467 14.84 16.27 4.41
CA LYS A 467 15.38 17.19 5.42
C LYS A 467 16.40 18.15 4.82
N GLU A 468 17.32 17.67 3.98
CA GLU A 468 18.33 18.54 3.35
C GLU A 468 17.66 19.66 2.53
N LEU A 469 16.62 19.34 1.76
CA LEU A 469 15.83 20.34 1.02
C LEU A 469 15.05 21.28 1.94
N PHE A 470 14.54 20.80 3.08
CA PHE A 470 13.82 21.64 4.06
C PHE A 470 14.72 22.60 4.83
N ASP A 471 15.89 22.12 5.28
CA ASP A 471 16.89 22.95 5.95
C ASP A 471 17.46 24.01 4.97
N GLN A 472 17.59 23.67 3.68
CA GLN A 472 17.87 24.62 2.58
C GLN A 472 16.73 25.62 2.36
N TYR A 473 15.47 25.16 2.35
CA TYR A 473 14.29 26.02 2.20
C TYR A 473 14.16 27.06 3.32
N GLN A 474 14.36 26.67 4.58
CA GLN A 474 14.37 27.60 5.72
C GLN A 474 15.47 28.67 5.57
N SER A 475 16.68 28.23 5.18
CA SER A 475 17.81 29.12 4.92
C SER A 475 17.54 30.08 3.76
N ALA A 476 16.85 29.61 2.73
CA ALA A 476 16.44 30.40 1.57
C ALA A 476 15.35 31.43 1.92
N ALA A 477 14.34 31.07 2.72
CA ALA A 477 13.29 32.00 3.16
C ALA A 477 13.90 33.21 3.90
N LEU A 478 14.77 32.97 4.87
CA LEU A 478 15.49 34.01 5.61
C LEU A 478 16.40 34.89 4.73
N LYS A 479 16.87 34.36 3.58
CA LYS A 479 17.67 35.10 2.59
C LYS A 479 16.77 35.95 1.69
N LEU A 480 15.60 35.44 1.27
CA LEU A 480 14.61 36.15 0.45
C LEU A 480 13.90 37.29 1.20
N GLU A 481 13.84 37.24 2.53
CA GLU A 481 13.43 38.38 3.37
C GLU A 481 14.40 39.57 3.27
N GLN A 482 15.67 39.33 2.89
CA GLN A 482 16.74 40.33 2.82
C GLN A 482 17.07 40.74 1.38
N ASP A 483 17.11 39.77 0.47
CA ASP A 483 17.23 39.95 -0.98
C ASP A 483 16.15 39.11 -1.70
N PRO A 484 14.98 39.69 -2.00
CA PRO A 484 13.89 39.02 -2.73
C PRO A 484 14.23 38.63 -4.19
N THR A 485 15.45 38.89 -4.65
CA THR A 485 15.94 38.59 -6.00
C THR A 485 17.07 37.57 -6.04
N ASP A 486 17.48 37.02 -4.89
CA ASP A 486 18.58 36.05 -4.85
C ASP A 486 18.24 34.73 -5.58
N PRO A 487 18.97 34.37 -6.64
CA PRO A 487 18.61 33.24 -7.49
C PRO A 487 18.96 31.88 -6.89
N GLU A 488 19.87 31.81 -5.89
CA GLU A 488 20.14 30.56 -5.18
C GLU A 488 19.00 30.24 -4.21
N ALA A 489 18.47 31.25 -3.53
CA ALA A 489 17.35 31.09 -2.61
C ALA A 489 16.03 30.82 -3.33
N GLU A 490 15.71 31.50 -4.45
CA GLU A 490 14.54 31.14 -5.26
C GLU A 490 14.64 29.71 -5.81
N LEU A 491 15.83 29.25 -6.18
CA LEU A 491 16.06 27.86 -6.61
C LEU A 491 15.81 26.85 -5.47
N ALA A 492 16.36 27.10 -4.28
CA ALA A 492 16.19 26.22 -3.13
C ALA A 492 14.72 26.20 -2.66
N ALA A 493 14.07 27.36 -2.62
CA ALA A 493 12.66 27.49 -2.30
C ALA A 493 11.78 26.71 -3.28
N GLY A 494 11.99 26.89 -4.58
CA GLY A 494 11.27 26.18 -5.63
C GLY A 494 11.54 24.66 -5.64
N LYS A 495 12.76 24.22 -5.36
CA LYS A 495 13.10 22.78 -5.30
C LYS A 495 12.39 22.06 -4.15
N TYR A 496 12.32 22.64 -2.95
CA TYR A 496 11.55 22.04 -1.86
C TYR A 496 10.04 22.00 -2.17
N LEU A 497 9.47 23.11 -2.66
CA LEU A 497 8.04 23.19 -3.01
C LEU A 497 7.63 22.17 -4.08
N ALA A 498 8.40 22.03 -5.17
CA ALA A 498 8.12 21.08 -6.25
C ALA A 498 8.38 19.61 -5.86
N LEU A 499 9.50 19.34 -5.20
CA LEU A 499 10.00 17.96 -5.01
C LEU A 499 9.52 17.31 -3.71
N ILE A 500 9.15 18.09 -2.69
CA ILE A 500 8.68 17.58 -1.38
C ILE A 500 7.21 17.92 -1.13
N GLU A 501 6.78 19.17 -1.32
CA GLU A 501 5.35 19.54 -1.11
C GLU A 501 4.46 19.25 -2.33
N GLY A 502 5.04 19.02 -3.51
CA GLY A 502 4.31 18.80 -4.77
C GLY A 502 3.58 20.04 -5.31
N ARG A 503 3.86 21.23 -4.76
CA ARG A 503 3.20 22.51 -5.08
C ARG A 503 3.87 23.18 -6.27
N TRP A 504 3.64 22.62 -7.46
CA TRP A 504 4.24 23.10 -8.71
C TRP A 504 3.84 24.56 -9.02
N GLU A 505 2.59 24.96 -8.77
CA GLU A 505 2.12 26.34 -8.98
C GLU A 505 2.94 27.38 -8.18
N ASP A 506 3.27 27.10 -6.92
CA ASP A 506 4.14 27.95 -6.09
C ASP A 506 5.63 27.84 -6.45
N ALA A 507 6.05 26.69 -6.99
CA ALA A 507 7.44 26.39 -7.30
C ALA A 507 7.91 26.98 -8.63
N LEU A 508 7.10 26.87 -9.69
CA LEU A 508 7.47 27.26 -11.06
C LEU A 508 7.93 28.73 -11.15
N PRO A 509 7.25 29.74 -10.58
CA PRO A 509 7.69 31.14 -10.64
C PRO A 509 9.01 31.40 -9.90
N ARG A 510 9.42 30.51 -8.98
CA ARG A 510 10.69 30.58 -8.25
C ARG A 510 11.79 29.86 -9.01
N LEU A 511 11.50 28.66 -9.52
CA LEU A 511 12.42 27.90 -10.37
C LEU A 511 12.79 28.68 -11.65
N ALA A 512 11.84 29.40 -12.24
CA ALA A 512 12.05 30.31 -13.38
C ALA A 512 12.94 31.55 -13.06
N LYS A 513 13.24 31.82 -11.78
CA LYS A 513 14.25 32.81 -11.34
C LYS A 513 15.54 32.16 -10.82
N GLY A 514 15.53 30.85 -10.59
CA GLY A 514 16.58 30.11 -9.90
C GLY A 514 17.95 30.18 -10.59
N SER A 515 19.03 29.90 -9.86
CA SER A 515 20.41 29.96 -10.37
C SER A 515 20.77 28.82 -11.35
N ASP A 516 20.10 27.67 -11.24
CA ASP A 516 20.28 26.48 -12.06
C ASP A 516 19.56 26.64 -13.42
N PRO A 517 20.30 26.62 -14.56
CA PRO A 517 19.73 26.94 -15.86
C PRO A 517 18.71 25.92 -16.35
N LEU A 518 18.84 24.63 -16.01
CA LEU A 518 17.93 23.58 -16.50
C LEU A 518 16.56 23.71 -15.83
N TYR A 519 16.53 23.97 -14.52
CA TYR A 519 15.29 24.26 -13.80
C TYR A 519 14.66 25.57 -14.27
N ARG A 520 15.48 26.59 -14.57
CA ARG A 520 14.99 27.88 -15.07
C ARG A 520 14.32 27.76 -16.44
N GLU A 521 14.95 27.04 -17.36
CA GLU A 521 14.45 26.83 -18.72
C GLU A 521 13.17 25.97 -18.72
N ALA A 522 13.15 24.85 -17.99
CA ALA A 522 11.98 23.99 -17.89
C ALA A 522 10.77 24.70 -17.25
N ALA A 523 10.98 25.43 -16.15
CA ALA A 523 9.92 26.18 -15.49
C ALA A 523 9.40 27.37 -16.34
N ALA A 524 10.28 28.06 -17.08
CA ALA A 524 9.87 29.13 -17.99
C ALA A 524 9.04 28.60 -19.18
N LEU A 525 9.42 27.46 -19.76
CA LEU A 525 8.65 26.79 -20.80
C LEU A 525 7.28 26.32 -20.28
N GLU A 526 7.21 25.80 -19.05
CA GLU A 526 5.94 25.39 -18.45
C GLU A 526 5.01 26.57 -18.18
N ILE A 527 5.52 27.69 -17.66
CA ILE A 527 4.72 28.93 -17.50
C ILE A 527 4.22 29.43 -18.87
N GLY A 528 5.02 29.27 -19.93
CA GLY A 528 4.62 29.55 -21.31
C GLY A 528 3.64 28.55 -21.94
N PHE A 529 3.38 27.39 -21.31
CA PHE A 529 2.42 26.41 -21.83
C PHE A 529 0.98 26.91 -21.69
N ASP A 530 0.64 27.52 -20.56
CA ASP A 530 -0.71 28.06 -20.29
C ASP A 530 -1.07 29.24 -21.23
N SER A 531 -0.08 30.03 -21.66
CA SER A 531 -0.25 31.06 -22.68
C SER A 531 -0.17 30.55 -24.13
N ASN A 532 0.09 29.25 -24.35
CA ASN A 532 0.36 28.61 -25.64
C ASN A 532 1.63 29.15 -26.35
N GLU A 533 2.58 29.71 -25.61
CA GLU A 533 3.92 30.10 -26.09
C GLU A 533 4.88 28.89 -26.21
N ALA A 534 4.62 27.80 -25.48
CA ALA A 534 5.36 26.54 -25.55
C ALA A 534 4.44 25.33 -25.80
N THR A 535 4.98 24.25 -26.40
CA THR A 535 4.25 22.98 -26.58
C THR A 535 4.52 22.00 -25.43
N ALA A 536 3.59 21.06 -25.22
CA ALA A 536 3.76 19.99 -24.23
C ALA A 536 5.03 19.14 -24.45
N LEU A 537 5.51 19.02 -25.69
CA LEU A 537 6.74 18.28 -26.00
C LEU A 537 7.99 19.04 -25.54
N GLU A 538 8.03 20.37 -25.71
CA GLU A 538 9.14 21.20 -25.25
C GLU A 538 9.23 21.23 -23.72
N VAL A 539 8.09 21.36 -23.03
CA VAL A 539 8.02 21.25 -21.55
C VAL A 539 8.48 19.86 -21.09
N ALA A 540 7.98 18.79 -21.71
CA ALA A 540 8.34 17.43 -21.35
C ALA A 540 9.84 17.12 -21.55
N ASP A 541 10.42 17.56 -22.67
CA ASP A 541 11.85 17.37 -22.95
C ASP A 541 12.77 18.22 -22.07
N ALA A 542 12.36 19.45 -21.72
CA ALA A 542 13.11 20.31 -20.81
C ALA A 542 13.18 19.68 -19.41
N TRP A 543 12.05 19.25 -18.85
CA TRP A 543 12.04 18.48 -17.60
C TRP A 543 12.78 17.16 -17.72
N TYR A 544 12.77 16.49 -18.88
CA TYR A 544 13.55 15.28 -19.10
C TYR A 544 15.06 15.51 -18.92
N GLU A 545 15.62 16.62 -19.36
CA GLU A 545 17.05 16.93 -19.13
C GLU A 545 17.35 17.35 -17.68
N VAL A 546 16.40 17.99 -16.98
CA VAL A 546 16.46 18.17 -15.51
C VAL A 546 16.53 16.81 -14.80
N ILE A 547 15.69 15.84 -15.18
CA ILE A 547 15.69 14.46 -14.65
C ILE A 547 17.00 13.75 -15.00
N ARG A 548 17.54 13.98 -16.20
CA ARG A 548 18.76 13.32 -16.69
C ARG A 548 20.05 13.81 -16.01
N SER A 549 20.04 15.04 -15.50
CA SER A 549 21.13 15.61 -14.68
C SER A 549 20.98 15.31 -13.18
N THR A 550 19.75 15.06 -12.71
CA THR A 550 19.44 14.79 -11.29
C THR A 550 19.98 13.44 -10.83
N ARG A 551 20.85 13.46 -9.80
CA ARG A 551 21.51 12.25 -9.25
C ARG A 551 20.70 11.53 -8.17
N SER A 552 19.91 12.25 -7.38
CA SER A 552 19.05 11.67 -6.34
C SER A 552 17.85 10.99 -6.99
N VAL A 553 17.63 9.70 -6.72
CA VAL A 553 16.41 9.00 -7.20
C VAL A 553 15.14 9.63 -6.62
N PHE A 554 15.23 10.14 -5.38
CA PHE A 554 14.14 10.82 -4.68
C PHE A 554 13.79 12.18 -5.29
N GLY A 555 14.78 12.91 -5.82
CA GLY A 555 14.53 14.13 -6.60
C GLY A 555 14.06 13.83 -8.02
N ALA A 556 14.57 12.75 -8.63
CA ALA A 556 14.21 12.35 -9.99
C ALA A 556 12.77 11.82 -10.12
N ALA A 557 12.22 11.17 -9.09
CA ALA A 557 10.87 10.62 -9.10
C ALA A 557 9.73 11.65 -9.22
N PRO A 558 9.64 12.73 -8.40
CA PRO A 558 8.60 13.75 -8.55
C PRO A 558 8.73 14.52 -9.88
N LEU A 559 9.96 14.86 -10.31
CA LEU A 559 10.20 15.41 -11.65
C LEU A 559 9.69 14.47 -12.76
N ALA A 560 9.97 13.17 -12.65
CA ALA A 560 9.53 12.16 -13.62
C ALA A 560 8.01 12.00 -13.64
N LYS A 561 7.35 12.04 -12.48
CA LYS A 561 5.88 12.04 -12.35
C LYS A 561 5.27 13.27 -13.06
N HIS A 562 5.90 14.43 -12.91
CA HIS A 562 5.50 15.68 -13.57
C HIS A 562 5.67 15.62 -15.09
N ALA A 563 6.87 15.28 -15.57
CA ALA A 563 7.16 15.18 -17.00
C ALA A 563 6.35 14.10 -17.75
N VAL A 564 5.93 13.03 -17.06
CA VAL A 564 5.03 12.01 -17.64
C VAL A 564 3.68 12.60 -18.06
N TRP A 565 3.14 13.59 -17.33
CA TRP A 565 1.87 14.24 -17.70
C TRP A 565 1.97 14.93 -19.06
N TYR A 566 3.02 15.73 -19.27
CA TYR A 566 3.27 16.41 -20.53
C TYR A 566 3.54 15.43 -21.69
N TYR A 567 4.30 14.35 -21.47
CA TYR A 567 4.46 13.31 -22.49
C TYR A 567 3.15 12.54 -22.80
N GLN A 568 2.23 12.39 -21.82
CA GLN A 568 0.91 11.79 -22.08
C GLN A 568 0.04 12.70 -22.98
N ASP A 569 0.09 14.02 -22.77
CA ASP A 569 -0.58 14.99 -23.66
C ASP A 569 -0.04 14.93 -25.10
N VAL A 570 1.29 14.81 -25.26
CA VAL A 570 1.93 14.55 -26.57
C VAL A 570 1.45 13.23 -27.19
N MET A 571 1.31 12.15 -26.40
CA MET A 571 0.77 10.88 -26.92
C MET A 571 -0.69 10.97 -27.38
N LEU A 572 -1.46 11.95 -26.91
CA LEU A 572 -2.85 12.19 -27.29
C LEU A 572 -2.98 13.12 -28.50
N LYS A 573 -2.18 14.20 -28.56
CA LYS A 573 -2.27 15.25 -29.59
C LYS A 573 -1.38 15.02 -30.80
N ASN A 574 -0.21 14.41 -30.62
CA ASN A 574 0.81 14.27 -31.68
C ASN A 574 0.79 12.87 -32.31
N SER A 575 1.51 12.72 -33.43
CA SER A 575 1.54 11.46 -34.20
C SER A 575 2.93 11.17 -34.77
N GLY A 576 3.13 9.95 -35.29
CA GLY A 576 4.43 9.53 -35.82
C GLY A 576 5.52 9.49 -34.75
N LEU A 577 6.71 10.01 -35.10
CA LEU A 577 7.93 9.88 -34.29
C LEU A 577 7.86 10.58 -32.92
N GLU A 578 7.06 11.63 -32.78
CA GLU A 578 6.90 12.36 -31.51
C GLU A 578 6.13 11.53 -30.48
N LYS A 579 5.08 10.83 -30.92
CA LYS A 579 4.30 9.90 -30.09
C LYS A 579 5.14 8.68 -29.68
N GLU A 580 5.95 8.16 -30.59
CA GLU A 580 6.89 7.06 -30.29
C GLU A 580 7.97 7.50 -29.28
N LYS A 581 8.56 8.68 -29.47
CA LYS A 581 9.49 9.30 -28.51
C LYS A 581 8.84 9.45 -27.13
N ALA A 582 7.61 9.97 -27.06
CA ALA A 582 6.88 10.13 -25.81
C ALA A 582 6.63 8.79 -25.10
N ALA A 583 6.25 7.73 -25.82
CA ALA A 583 6.07 6.39 -25.24
C ALA A 583 7.37 5.80 -24.64
N GLN A 584 8.49 5.93 -25.36
CA GLN A 584 9.81 5.49 -24.87
C GLN A 584 10.29 6.33 -23.67
N ARG A 585 9.98 7.63 -23.66
CA ARG A 585 10.26 8.54 -22.54
C ARG A 585 9.43 8.18 -21.32
N ILE A 586 8.11 8.00 -21.43
CA ILE A 586 7.23 7.56 -20.33
C ILE A 586 7.71 6.23 -19.76
N THR A 587 8.08 5.26 -20.60
CA THR A 587 8.64 3.97 -20.13
C THR A 587 9.92 4.16 -19.29
N THR A 588 10.78 5.10 -19.70
CA THR A 588 12.00 5.44 -18.97
C THR A 588 11.70 6.17 -17.65
N LEU A 589 10.72 7.07 -17.65
CA LEU A 589 10.33 7.88 -16.49
C LEU A 589 9.54 7.08 -15.44
N ASN A 590 8.65 6.18 -15.86
CA ASN A 590 7.92 5.28 -14.94
C ASN A 590 8.88 4.43 -14.12
N ARG A 591 9.99 3.98 -14.71
CA ARG A 591 11.08 3.33 -13.97
C ARG A 591 11.75 4.28 -12.95
N ARG A 592 12.00 5.55 -13.29
CA ARG A 592 12.54 6.54 -12.33
C ARG A 592 11.60 6.82 -11.16
N ILE A 593 10.29 6.85 -11.43
CA ILE A 593 9.27 6.95 -10.38
C ILE A 593 9.38 5.73 -9.46
N ALA A 594 9.34 4.51 -9.99
CA ALA A 594 9.48 3.28 -9.20
C ALA A 594 10.81 3.21 -8.41
N GLU A 595 11.94 3.55 -9.03
CA GLU A 595 13.27 3.62 -8.38
C GLU A 595 13.28 4.58 -7.17
N GLY A 596 12.49 5.66 -7.20
CA GLY A 596 12.41 6.66 -6.14
C GLY A 596 11.19 6.57 -5.21
N THR A 597 10.29 5.60 -5.39
CA THR A 597 9.12 5.40 -4.49
C THR A 597 9.02 4.01 -3.87
N ALA A 598 9.73 2.99 -4.37
CA ALA A 598 9.57 1.58 -3.93
C ALA A 598 9.93 1.29 -2.45
N HIS A 599 10.48 2.25 -1.70
CA HIS A 599 10.74 2.13 -0.26
C HIS A 599 9.60 2.67 0.62
N LEU A 600 8.75 3.54 0.08
CA LEU A 600 7.57 4.06 0.76
C LEU A 600 6.58 2.90 0.99
N PRO A 601 5.85 2.88 2.11
CA PRO A 601 4.80 1.88 2.31
C PRO A 601 3.74 2.05 1.21
N SER A 602 3.39 0.97 0.52
CA SER A 602 2.25 0.98 -0.39
C SER A 602 0.95 1.10 0.40
N SER A 603 -0.14 1.52 -0.26
CA SER A 603 -1.48 1.48 0.31
C SER A 603 -1.89 0.09 0.81
N SER A 604 -1.24 -0.98 0.31
CA SER A 604 -1.42 -2.37 0.79
C SER A 604 -0.47 -2.76 1.93
N GLU A 605 0.78 -2.28 1.98
CA GLU A 605 1.69 -2.49 3.14
C GLU A 605 1.22 -1.73 4.40
N ASN A 606 0.44 -0.66 4.23
CA ASN A 606 -0.32 -0.04 5.34
C ASN A 606 -1.32 -1.03 5.99
N GLY A 607 -1.71 -2.08 5.27
CA GLY A 607 -2.57 -3.17 5.73
C GLY A 607 -1.78 -4.40 6.19
N ALA A 608 -0.93 -4.26 7.21
CA ALA A 608 -0.45 -5.41 7.98
C ALA A 608 -1.62 -5.99 8.82
N GLU A 609 -2.53 -6.71 8.15
CA GLU A 609 -3.80 -7.28 8.62
C GLU A 609 -4.38 -6.62 9.88
N SER A 610 -4.71 -5.33 9.75
CA SER A 610 -5.57 -4.67 10.73
C SER A 610 -6.88 -5.44 10.82
N ARG A 611 -7.16 -5.99 12.00
CA ARG A 611 -8.38 -6.76 12.25
C ARG A 611 -9.65 -5.90 12.09
N TYR A 612 -9.51 -4.56 12.14
CA TYR A 612 -10.61 -3.58 12.13
C TYR A 612 -10.27 -2.25 11.41
N SER A 613 -9.64 -2.29 10.23
CA SER A 613 -9.50 -1.09 9.40
C SER A 613 -10.78 -0.80 8.60
N ALA A 614 -11.25 0.45 8.67
CA ALA A 614 -12.47 0.89 8.01
C ALA A 614 -12.22 1.20 6.51
N GLY A 615 -12.17 0.15 5.70
CA GLY A 615 -12.15 0.26 4.23
C GLY A 615 -13.41 0.91 3.65
N THR A 616 -13.39 1.19 2.34
CA THR A 616 -14.51 1.80 1.60
C THR A 616 -15.82 1.07 1.83
N ARG A 617 -16.85 1.83 2.21
CA ARG A 617 -18.16 1.28 2.56
C ARG A 617 -19.18 1.53 1.45
N LEU A 618 -19.79 0.46 0.98
CA LEU A 618 -21.05 0.53 0.22
C LEU A 618 -22.19 0.91 1.19
N LEU A 619 -22.89 2.00 0.89
CA LEU A 619 -24.06 2.47 1.66
C LEU A 619 -25.37 1.96 1.07
N ASP A 620 -25.52 2.02 -0.26
CA ASP A 620 -26.73 1.66 -1.00
C ASP A 620 -26.37 1.26 -2.44
N SER A 621 -27.26 0.56 -3.14
CA SER A 621 -27.13 0.33 -4.59
C SER A 621 -28.50 0.28 -5.27
N GLN A 622 -28.59 0.91 -6.44
CA GLN A 622 -29.86 1.12 -7.14
C GLN A 622 -29.72 0.92 -8.65
N THR A 623 -30.81 0.45 -9.26
CA THR A 623 -30.99 0.31 -10.70
C THR A 623 -32.10 1.23 -11.19
N PHE A 624 -31.93 1.75 -12.39
CA PHE A 624 -32.93 2.53 -13.10
C PHE A 624 -32.99 2.03 -14.54
N ASP A 625 -34.20 1.75 -15.01
CA ASP A 625 -34.49 1.46 -16.40
C ASP A 625 -35.71 2.25 -16.86
N SER A 626 -35.80 2.48 -18.17
CA SER A 626 -36.91 3.23 -18.75
C SER A 626 -38.19 2.38 -18.77
N PRO A 627 -39.39 2.98 -18.94
CA PRO A 627 -40.64 2.22 -19.00
C PRO A 627 -40.78 1.27 -20.22
N ASP A 628 -39.76 1.12 -21.07
CA ASP A 628 -39.73 0.11 -22.13
C ASP A 628 -39.41 -1.28 -21.52
N PRO A 629 -40.30 -2.29 -21.67
CA PRO A 629 -40.14 -3.58 -20.99
C PRO A 629 -38.98 -4.44 -21.50
N ASP A 630 -38.28 -4.04 -22.57
CA ASP A 630 -37.04 -4.71 -23.03
C ASP A 630 -35.75 -4.02 -22.52
N ASP A 631 -35.81 -2.76 -22.03
CA ASP A 631 -34.66 -2.10 -21.37
C ASP A 631 -34.36 -2.79 -20.03
N PHE A 632 -33.11 -2.73 -19.54
CA PHE A 632 -32.75 -3.33 -18.25
C PHE A 632 -31.57 -2.67 -17.54
N ALA A 633 -31.62 -2.65 -16.21
CA ALA A 633 -30.47 -2.49 -15.34
C ALA A 633 -30.46 -3.55 -14.21
N THR A 634 -29.33 -4.22 -13.99
CA THR A 634 -29.15 -5.18 -12.89
C THR A 634 -27.80 -5.01 -12.20
N ILE A 635 -27.77 -5.29 -10.89
CA ILE A 635 -26.57 -5.31 -10.04
C ILE A 635 -26.50 -6.69 -9.37
N ASN A 636 -25.35 -7.35 -9.47
CA ASN A 636 -25.03 -8.59 -8.79
C ASN A 636 -23.67 -8.42 -8.09
N ASN A 637 -23.69 -8.12 -6.78
CA ASN A 637 -22.50 -7.71 -6.02
C ASN A 637 -21.79 -6.50 -6.66
N ASP A 638 -20.55 -6.66 -7.11
CA ASP A 638 -19.72 -5.67 -7.82
C ASP A 638 -20.08 -5.54 -9.31
N THR A 639 -20.81 -6.51 -9.85
CA THR A 639 -21.02 -6.68 -11.29
C THR A 639 -22.34 -6.05 -11.73
N VAL A 640 -22.24 -4.99 -12.52
CA VAL A 640 -23.38 -4.29 -13.12
C VAL A 640 -23.59 -4.73 -14.56
N ARG A 641 -24.86 -4.75 -14.98
CA ARG A 641 -25.27 -4.98 -16.36
C ARG A 641 -26.43 -4.05 -16.70
N ILE A 642 -26.21 -3.17 -17.68
CA ILE A 642 -27.24 -2.27 -18.22
C ILE A 642 -27.39 -2.49 -19.73
N GLY A 643 -28.56 -2.18 -20.29
CA GLY A 643 -28.76 -2.32 -21.73
C GLY A 643 -30.03 -1.66 -22.27
N MET A 644 -30.06 -1.54 -23.60
CA MET A 644 -31.17 -1.05 -24.40
C MET A 644 -31.91 -2.24 -25.03
N GLY A 645 -33.23 -2.15 -25.05
CA GLY A 645 -34.13 -3.23 -25.45
C GLY A 645 -34.04 -3.74 -26.89
N ARG A 646 -34.87 -4.74 -27.19
CA ARG A 646 -34.96 -5.37 -28.51
C ARG A 646 -36.05 -4.75 -29.39
N GLN A 647 -37.10 -4.20 -28.76
CA GLN A 647 -38.17 -3.43 -29.39
C GLN A 647 -38.04 -1.92 -29.18
N SER A 648 -37.26 -1.45 -28.20
CA SER A 648 -36.98 -0.02 -28.06
C SER A 648 -36.34 0.51 -29.34
N SER A 649 -36.69 1.73 -29.73
CA SER A 649 -36.32 2.31 -31.04
C SER A 649 -34.84 2.73 -31.13
N GLY A 650 -34.01 2.21 -30.23
CA GLY A 650 -32.73 2.81 -29.86
C GLY A 650 -32.88 4.02 -28.94
N HIS A 651 -34.09 4.31 -28.46
CA HIS A 651 -34.42 5.36 -27.50
C HIS A 651 -34.87 4.72 -26.19
N GLY A 652 -34.21 5.10 -25.10
CA GLY A 652 -34.28 4.44 -23.79
C GLY A 652 -33.14 4.93 -22.89
N GLU A 653 -33.24 4.69 -21.58
CA GLU A 653 -32.32 5.20 -20.56
C GLU A 653 -32.16 4.18 -19.42
N THR A 654 -30.95 3.71 -19.17
CA THR A 654 -30.65 2.71 -18.13
C THR A 654 -29.39 3.05 -17.35
N ALA A 655 -29.40 2.77 -16.05
CA ALA A 655 -28.31 3.05 -15.13
C ALA A 655 -28.28 2.04 -13.97
N ALA A 656 -27.07 1.70 -13.52
CA ALA A 656 -26.82 0.89 -12.34
C ALA A 656 -25.75 1.60 -11.49
N GLY A 657 -26.05 1.87 -10.22
CA GLY A 657 -25.18 2.67 -9.37
C GLY A 657 -25.03 2.18 -7.94
N PHE A 658 -23.98 2.67 -7.31
CA PHE A 658 -23.56 2.40 -5.94
C PHE A 658 -23.37 3.72 -5.21
N GLU A 659 -23.91 3.83 -3.99
CA GLU A 659 -23.55 4.88 -3.05
C GLU A 659 -22.36 4.41 -2.21
N LEU A 660 -21.23 5.10 -2.35
CA LEU A 660 -19.95 4.72 -1.76
C LEU A 660 -19.50 5.81 -0.79
N ASP A 661 -18.89 5.39 0.32
CA ASP A 661 -18.45 6.21 1.44
C ASP A 661 -17.00 5.86 1.81
N ASN A 662 -16.20 6.88 2.11
CA ASN A 662 -14.74 6.81 2.14
C ASN A 662 -14.15 6.13 0.89
N VAL A 663 -14.56 6.57 -0.31
CA VAL A 663 -14.02 6.13 -1.61
C VAL A 663 -13.12 7.20 -2.21
N GLY A 664 -12.09 6.79 -2.97
CA GLY A 664 -11.32 7.73 -3.79
C GLY A 664 -10.90 7.21 -5.16
N THR A 665 -10.77 5.89 -5.32
CA THR A 665 -10.52 5.28 -6.63
C THR A 665 -11.64 4.28 -6.94
N ILE A 666 -12.14 4.30 -8.18
CA ILE A 666 -13.06 3.27 -8.69
C ILE A 666 -12.44 2.63 -9.92
N THR A 667 -12.33 1.31 -9.94
CA THR A 667 -11.88 0.55 -11.11
C THR A 667 -13.06 -0.18 -11.75
N VAL A 668 -13.37 0.19 -12.99
CA VAL A 668 -14.40 -0.44 -13.82
C VAL A 668 -13.74 -1.34 -14.84
N ARG A 669 -14.12 -2.62 -14.91
CA ARG A 669 -13.65 -3.58 -15.92
C ARG A 669 -14.86 -4.14 -16.67
N GLY A 670 -14.97 -3.91 -17.97
CA GLY A 670 -16.18 -4.27 -18.69
C GLY A 670 -16.07 -4.30 -20.21
N THR A 671 -17.15 -4.78 -20.83
CA THR A 671 -17.28 -4.87 -22.29
C THR A 671 -18.66 -4.39 -22.73
N ALA A 672 -18.68 -3.69 -23.87
CA ALA A 672 -19.91 -3.31 -24.57
C ALA A 672 -20.21 -4.33 -25.68
N SER A 673 -21.49 -4.65 -25.88
CA SER A 673 -21.91 -5.76 -26.77
C SER A 673 -21.52 -5.60 -28.24
N GLN A 674 -21.27 -4.37 -28.71
CA GLN A 674 -20.64 -4.09 -30.00
C GLN A 674 -19.86 -2.75 -29.93
N PRO A 675 -18.68 -2.62 -30.60
CA PRO A 675 -17.80 -1.46 -30.46
C PRO A 675 -18.25 -0.18 -31.19
N ALA A 676 -19.14 -0.27 -32.18
CA ALA A 676 -19.63 0.89 -32.94
C ALA A 676 -21.01 1.32 -32.42
N MET A 677 -21.09 2.41 -31.65
CA MET A 677 -22.34 3.01 -31.17
C MET A 677 -23.14 3.69 -32.31
N ALA A 678 -24.42 3.97 -32.06
CA ALA A 678 -25.22 4.82 -32.96
C ALA A 678 -24.64 6.24 -33.05
N ALA A 679 -24.60 6.81 -34.27
CA ALA A 679 -24.05 8.15 -34.49
C ALA A 679 -25.15 9.22 -34.30
N SER A 680 -25.45 9.57 -33.05
CA SER A 680 -26.46 10.57 -32.69
C SER A 680 -25.97 11.48 -31.54
N PRO A 681 -26.24 12.80 -31.56
CA PRO A 681 -25.85 13.71 -30.48
C PRO A 681 -26.61 13.47 -29.17
N PHE A 682 -27.61 12.58 -29.17
CA PHE A 682 -28.37 12.17 -27.99
C PHE A 682 -27.80 10.90 -27.32
N VAL A 683 -26.90 10.16 -27.98
CA VAL A 683 -26.25 9.01 -27.33
C VAL A 683 -25.39 9.47 -26.16
N ALA A 684 -25.56 8.84 -25.01
CA ALA A 684 -24.74 9.06 -23.83
C ALA A 684 -24.42 7.72 -23.16
N VAL A 685 -23.16 7.29 -23.21
CA VAL A 685 -22.70 6.05 -22.57
C VAL A 685 -21.43 6.36 -21.78
N GLY A 686 -21.37 5.92 -20.53
CA GLY A 686 -20.28 6.31 -19.64
C GLY A 686 -20.62 6.19 -18.16
N PHE A 687 -19.95 7.01 -17.35
CA PHE A 687 -20.07 6.99 -15.89
C PHE A 687 -20.63 8.31 -15.37
N MET A 688 -21.71 8.24 -14.60
CA MET A 688 -22.29 9.36 -13.85
C MET A 688 -21.71 9.36 -12.43
N ILE A 689 -21.23 10.51 -11.97
CA ILE A 689 -20.68 10.65 -10.62
C ILE A 689 -21.34 11.85 -9.93
N ASP A 690 -22.09 11.59 -8.86
CA ASP A 690 -22.66 12.63 -7.99
C ASP A 690 -21.84 12.72 -6.72
N TYR A 691 -21.16 13.85 -6.52
CA TYR A 691 -20.33 14.10 -5.34
C TYR A 691 -21.17 14.66 -4.18
N PHE A 692 -21.00 14.10 -2.99
CA PHE A 692 -21.62 14.57 -1.76
C PHE A 692 -20.73 15.61 -1.07
N GLY A 693 -21.25 16.81 -0.88
CA GLY A 693 -20.56 17.87 -0.14
C GLY A 693 -21.17 18.13 1.23
N ALA A 694 -20.63 19.11 1.95
CA ALA A 694 -21.16 19.55 3.26
C ALA A 694 -22.66 19.95 3.20
N ASN A 695 -23.14 20.32 2.01
CA ASN A 695 -24.53 20.72 1.76
C ASN A 695 -25.32 19.71 0.91
N GLY A 696 -24.92 18.43 0.90
CA GLY A 696 -25.56 17.32 0.19
C GLY A 696 -25.06 17.11 -1.25
N TYR A 697 -25.77 16.28 -2.03
CA TYR A 697 -25.45 16.03 -3.44
C TYR A 697 -25.71 17.27 -4.31
N ARG A 698 -24.65 17.82 -4.93
CA ARG A 698 -24.75 19.06 -5.74
C ARG A 698 -23.93 19.08 -7.03
N SER A 699 -22.81 18.38 -7.09
CA SER A 699 -21.96 18.31 -8.30
C SER A 699 -22.15 16.95 -8.99
N ARG A 700 -22.89 16.92 -10.10
CA ARG A 700 -22.94 15.78 -11.03
C ARG A 700 -21.93 15.98 -12.16
N VAL A 701 -21.12 14.95 -12.42
CA VAL A 701 -20.13 14.85 -13.50
C VAL A 701 -20.46 13.66 -14.38
N PHE A 702 -20.24 13.79 -15.69
CA PHE A 702 -20.33 12.68 -16.63
C PHE A 702 -18.98 12.39 -17.30
N LEU A 703 -18.58 11.12 -17.30
CA LEU A 703 -17.37 10.61 -17.97
C LEU A 703 -17.80 9.83 -19.22
N ASP A 704 -17.70 10.48 -20.38
CA ASP A 704 -18.07 9.98 -21.70
C ASP A 704 -17.07 8.92 -22.20
N ILE A 705 -17.55 7.69 -22.41
CA ILE A 705 -16.82 6.60 -23.11
C ILE A 705 -17.36 6.39 -24.54
N GLY A 706 -18.21 7.29 -25.02
CA GLY A 706 -18.93 7.16 -26.28
C GLY A 706 -18.23 7.79 -27.50
N ASN A 707 -18.61 7.30 -28.68
CA ASN A 707 -18.05 7.75 -29.96
C ASN A 707 -18.47 9.19 -30.34
N THR A 708 -19.46 9.77 -29.64
CA THR A 708 -20.11 11.05 -29.94
C THR A 708 -20.35 11.82 -28.63
N ARG A 709 -20.00 13.11 -28.58
CA ARG A 709 -20.17 13.89 -27.35
C ARG A 709 -21.66 14.17 -27.12
N PRO A 710 -22.25 13.82 -25.96
CA PRO A 710 -23.68 14.01 -25.75
C PRO A 710 -24.04 15.49 -25.59
N GLN A 711 -25.05 15.95 -26.34
CA GLN A 711 -25.51 17.34 -26.33
C GLN A 711 -26.70 17.60 -25.38
N ALA A 712 -27.33 16.54 -24.86
CA ALA A 712 -28.45 16.64 -23.93
C ALA A 712 -28.40 15.53 -22.86
N PHE A 713 -28.79 15.87 -21.64
CA PHE A 713 -28.98 14.95 -20.51
C PHE A 713 -30.41 15.00 -20.02
N SER A 714 -30.87 13.94 -19.36
CA SER A 714 -32.09 13.97 -18.55
C SER A 714 -31.69 14.29 -17.10
N ASN A 715 -32.66 14.22 -16.18
CA ASN A 715 -32.40 14.29 -14.74
C ASN A 715 -32.06 12.90 -14.13
N HIS A 716 -32.07 11.83 -14.94
CA HIS A 716 -31.76 10.47 -14.51
C HIS A 716 -30.24 10.22 -14.45
N PRO A 717 -29.77 9.27 -13.62
CA PRO A 717 -30.56 8.47 -12.68
C PRO A 717 -31.13 9.32 -11.52
N PRO A 718 -32.26 8.89 -10.92
CA PRO A 718 -33.03 9.68 -9.97
C PRO A 718 -32.42 9.79 -8.56
N TRP A 719 -31.29 9.13 -8.30
CA TRP A 719 -30.50 9.24 -7.08
C TRP A 719 -29.40 10.31 -7.21
N GLY A 720 -28.56 10.47 -6.17
CA GLY A 720 -27.55 11.52 -6.12
C GLY A 720 -28.17 12.92 -6.10
N SER A 721 -27.78 13.80 -7.02
CA SER A 721 -28.37 15.14 -7.17
C SER A 721 -29.66 15.17 -8.00
N ALA A 722 -29.96 14.10 -8.75
CA ALA A 722 -31.02 14.05 -9.77
C ALA A 722 -31.02 15.26 -10.76
N ALA A 723 -29.86 15.87 -11.00
CA ALA A 723 -29.68 16.98 -11.92
C ALA A 723 -29.09 16.52 -13.27
N MET A 724 -28.96 17.45 -14.23
CA MET A 724 -28.11 17.23 -15.40
C MET A 724 -26.62 17.37 -15.01
N PRO A 725 -25.67 16.69 -15.69
CA PRO A 725 -24.25 16.84 -15.42
C PRO A 725 -23.75 18.26 -15.66
N SER A 726 -23.17 18.86 -14.62
CA SER A 726 -22.57 20.19 -14.66
C SER A 726 -21.27 20.25 -15.46
N ARG A 727 -20.54 19.13 -15.50
CA ARG A 727 -19.24 18.97 -16.18
C ARG A 727 -19.22 17.63 -16.92
N GLN A 728 -18.58 17.63 -18.09
CA GLN A 728 -18.42 16.45 -18.96
C GLN A 728 -16.94 16.29 -19.30
N PHE A 729 -16.42 15.08 -19.18
CA PHE A 729 -15.06 14.73 -19.59
C PHE A 729 -15.10 13.49 -20.49
N ARG A 730 -14.17 13.38 -21.44
CA ARG A 730 -14.05 12.19 -22.30
C ARG A 730 -12.92 11.30 -21.79
N LEU A 731 -13.18 10.01 -21.71
CA LEU A 731 -12.17 8.98 -21.47
C LEU A 731 -11.76 8.35 -22.83
N PRO A 732 -10.52 7.85 -22.96
CA PRO A 732 -10.13 7.05 -24.12
C PRO A 732 -10.91 5.71 -24.13
N PRO A 733 -11.25 5.13 -25.29
CA PRO A 733 -11.94 3.83 -25.33
C PRO A 733 -11.05 2.71 -24.79
N ASP A 734 -11.41 2.20 -23.62
CA ASP A 734 -10.77 1.06 -22.94
C ASP A 734 -11.82 0.04 -22.47
N SER A 735 -11.37 -1.16 -22.13
CA SER A 735 -12.10 -2.17 -21.37
C SER A 735 -11.92 -2.05 -19.85
N THR A 736 -10.87 -1.34 -19.40
CA THR A 736 -10.59 -1.07 -17.98
C THR A 736 -10.39 0.43 -17.74
N TYR A 737 -11.10 0.99 -16.76
CA TYR A 737 -10.94 2.38 -16.33
C TYR A 737 -10.64 2.42 -14.84
N THR A 738 -9.48 2.97 -14.46
CA THR A 738 -9.19 3.32 -13.06
C THR A 738 -9.38 4.82 -12.89
N LEU A 739 -10.37 5.18 -12.08
CA LEU A 739 -10.92 6.52 -11.93
C LEU A 739 -10.57 7.09 -10.55
N ASP A 740 -9.56 7.96 -10.48
CA ASP A 740 -9.35 8.81 -9.30
C ASP A 740 -10.44 9.89 -9.28
N LEU A 741 -11.35 9.78 -8.31
CA LEU A 741 -12.51 10.63 -8.17
C LEU A 741 -12.14 12.07 -7.77
N ARG A 742 -11.01 12.29 -7.10
CA ARG A 742 -10.55 13.63 -6.69
C ARG A 742 -10.40 14.55 -7.90
N ARG A 743 -9.99 14.00 -9.05
CA ARG A 743 -9.79 14.70 -10.33
C ARG A 743 -11.02 15.49 -10.82
N TRP A 744 -12.22 15.09 -10.43
CA TRP A 744 -13.46 15.76 -10.85
C TRP A 744 -14.37 16.20 -9.70
N ALA A 745 -13.93 16.01 -8.45
CA ALA A 745 -14.65 16.43 -7.27
C ALA A 745 -14.90 17.95 -7.22
N PRO A 746 -15.92 18.42 -6.48
CA PRO A 746 -15.94 19.77 -5.94
C PRO A 746 -15.01 19.88 -4.72
N PRO A 747 -14.55 21.08 -4.32
CA PRO A 747 -13.66 21.26 -3.17
C PRO A 747 -14.26 20.83 -1.81
N ASP A 748 -15.59 20.82 -1.67
CA ASP A 748 -16.28 20.41 -0.44
C ASP A 748 -16.58 18.90 -0.38
N TRP A 749 -15.98 18.09 -1.26
CA TRP A 749 -16.22 16.65 -1.32
C TRP A 749 -15.63 15.88 -0.14
N ASN A 750 -16.48 15.17 0.60
CA ASN A 750 -16.09 14.46 1.82
C ASN A 750 -15.71 12.98 1.61
N GLY A 751 -15.51 12.53 0.38
CA GLY A 751 -15.22 11.12 0.07
C GLY A 751 -16.45 10.22 -0.11
N ARG A 752 -17.68 10.77 -0.06
CA ARG A 752 -18.92 10.05 -0.40
C ARG A 752 -19.44 10.42 -1.80
N CYS A 753 -19.85 9.46 -2.62
CA CYS A 753 -20.44 9.72 -3.94
C CYS A 753 -21.47 8.66 -4.33
N TRP A 754 -22.40 9.00 -5.23
CA TRP A 754 -22.99 7.98 -6.11
C TRP A 754 -22.10 7.81 -7.33
N PHE A 755 -21.66 6.59 -7.60
CA PHE A 755 -21.06 6.19 -8.87
C PHE A 755 -22.06 5.36 -9.66
N SER A 756 -22.36 5.71 -10.90
CA SER A 756 -23.33 4.99 -11.74
C SER A 756 -22.78 4.71 -13.13
N VAL A 757 -22.85 3.45 -13.57
CA VAL A 757 -22.66 3.10 -14.98
C VAL A 757 -23.97 3.39 -15.70
N TYR A 758 -23.91 4.10 -16.84
CA TYR A 758 -25.07 4.75 -17.46
C TYR A 758 -25.06 4.62 -18.99
N MET A 759 -26.25 4.43 -19.57
CA MET A 759 -26.48 4.30 -21.01
C MET A 759 -27.80 4.97 -21.40
N ARG A 760 -27.77 5.84 -22.42
CA ARG A 760 -28.96 6.42 -23.06
C ARG A 760 -28.81 6.45 -24.58
N ASP A 761 -29.93 6.21 -25.27
CA ASP A 761 -30.10 6.31 -26.73
C ASP A 761 -29.11 5.47 -27.58
N ALA A 762 -28.48 4.44 -27.01
CA ALA A 762 -27.31 3.79 -27.61
C ALA A 762 -27.58 2.94 -28.88
N GLY A 763 -28.86 2.77 -29.24
CA GLY A 763 -29.34 1.82 -30.25
C GLY A 763 -29.85 0.51 -29.64
N PRO A 764 -30.67 -0.27 -30.38
CA PRO A 764 -31.29 -1.49 -29.86
C PRO A 764 -30.27 -2.62 -29.63
N GLN A 765 -30.61 -3.55 -28.74
CA GLN A 765 -29.82 -4.71 -28.31
C GLN A 765 -28.42 -4.34 -27.77
N ARG A 766 -28.25 -3.14 -27.25
CA ARG A 766 -27.00 -2.71 -26.62
C ARG A 766 -26.93 -3.15 -25.18
N THR A 767 -25.75 -3.52 -24.74
CA THR A 767 -25.50 -3.98 -23.38
C THR A 767 -24.10 -3.56 -23.00
N LEU A 768 -23.94 -3.08 -21.77
CA LEU A 768 -22.66 -2.87 -21.13
C LEU A 768 -22.68 -3.70 -19.84
N MET A 769 -21.72 -4.60 -19.72
CA MET A 769 -21.51 -5.41 -18.52
C MET A 769 -20.12 -5.08 -17.97
N ALA A 770 -20.05 -4.76 -16.67
CA ALA A 770 -18.80 -4.41 -16.01
C ALA A 770 -18.79 -4.87 -14.55
N SER A 771 -17.65 -5.33 -14.05
CA SER A 771 -17.38 -5.33 -12.61
C SER A 771 -16.82 -3.96 -12.18
N VAL A 772 -17.21 -3.53 -10.99
CA VAL A 772 -16.85 -2.23 -10.41
C VAL A 772 -16.26 -2.49 -9.03
N SER A 773 -14.94 -2.38 -8.90
CA SER A 773 -14.28 -2.36 -7.59
C SER A 773 -14.04 -0.92 -7.14
N TRP A 774 -13.99 -0.70 -5.84
CA TRP A 774 -13.76 0.61 -5.24
C TRP A 774 -12.74 0.49 -4.11
N ASP A 775 -11.80 1.41 -4.11
CA ASP A 775 -10.71 1.48 -3.16
C ASP A 775 -10.84 2.77 -2.34
N PRO A 776 -10.33 2.81 -1.09
CA PRO A 776 -10.35 4.03 -0.31
C PRO A 776 -9.51 5.10 -1.03
N PRO A 777 -9.65 6.39 -0.67
CA PRO A 777 -8.71 7.38 -1.15
C PRO A 777 -7.30 6.89 -0.88
N ALA A 778 -6.49 6.80 -1.94
CA ALA A 778 -5.05 6.71 -1.77
C ALA A 778 -4.64 7.77 -0.73
N SER A 779 -3.77 7.39 0.20
CA SER A 779 -3.33 8.26 1.30
C SER A 779 -2.53 9.42 0.72
N VAL A 780 -3.26 10.45 0.28
CA VAL A 780 -2.72 11.63 -0.38
C VAL A 780 -1.87 12.38 0.64
N ASP A 781 -0.56 12.40 0.39
CA ASP A 781 0.32 13.50 0.77
C ASP A 781 -0.40 14.79 0.41
N ARG A 782 -0.92 15.51 1.42
CA ARG A 782 -1.78 16.67 1.18
C ARG A 782 -0.94 17.80 0.60
N GLY A 783 -0.92 17.95 -0.73
CA GLY A 783 -0.42 19.13 -1.43
C GLY A 783 -1.56 20.13 -1.66
N GLU A 784 -1.82 20.96 -0.64
CA GLU A 784 -2.71 22.13 -0.62
C GLU A 784 -2.08 23.16 0.34
#